data_AF-A0A319EMT6-F1
#
_entry.id   AF-A0A319EMT6-F1
#
_cell.length_a   1.000
_cell.length_b   1.000
_cell.length_c   1.000
_cell.angle_alpha   90.00
_cell.angle_beta   90.00
_cell.angle_gamma   90.00
#
_symmetry.space_group_name_H-M   'P 1'
#
loop_
_entity.id
_entity.type
_entity.pdbx_description
1 polymer ?
#
loop_
_entity_poly.entity_id
_entity_poly.type
_entity_poly.pdbx_seq_one_letter_code
_entity_poly.pdbx_strand_id
1 'polypeptide(L)'
;MLGLKAVATLAAAAALVHKAAAKAVFAHYMVGTVTQEHAQKDIDDAKALGFDGFALNIGDATQSFVSDTLSYMFPYAESVGFKLYVSMDVYASGDACYKKKTSCKGPFDYQWIWDGYKGSSAYYQVDGKALISTFSSGGFHDTNWTEWKDGLANDMFFMPDFDETDGYYKAADAWWDYWGDVVDGIFSWETAWPARKGYGGLTAGDVSVDMLPMAGAHNRSKPYMMGLSPLQYKNAYGTNVYRQGDLNLVKRMENILQMDPQPDYVQFITWNDGPESHYIGNLWVEQNNDTQPWFYANQEFWSHTAWQPLVASFIDAYKNGKKPTKMTPQSGQVTGAMWYKTILVDSVDCGYESAGQFYEKPDGFENGADDVWWSIILSPDAGTGWKYIVSGEEDHENVLSPGFNWGSSAGKVAGAQKLQVINPSGEVVMSATGGLCVDSGCPNLIYNSNYQVIGLEDGDNAKKCTAISDAEDTSCDGSGCKSTVFDGNGPSAWRNIDCTWFSVENASIDAATRWNTIFTESAWTDLNQYWLSNPHQGGLNYSNEARPIFWEIISNLVHGPEHMDCSKMADSVGCDDFVECNDVNHPAGYFILNGYVSIHNVPSLLCPVSTFFCLTLHTVLLEYTHCTNKTLTKIPFYADNPLQLSNLKDVTNALVGNGVTIIKDVIATEDTHLRTQFLTSSAVVLFWYSTIDSMNESLFNGTSASIDILHSLMTDGKLLETSFDVPSDQDITRIIEKAIFGLLIPLTWTLSPDTYNAVVVDSQSTCDKSNPLSTYISSSVAKSGYVCYNNNIYYLVDVVSLESSCESNSQGGQLCRDPDVRKLPGISALDGSSWGGVTVEDLVVGAVNTWTQMGNTSAFLDPSDIGALDDIYDQGIRSAGVVHIPVGTISELKKEID
;
A
#
# COMPACT_ATOMS: atom_id res chain seq x y z
N MET A 1 -74.73 -7.40 28.46
CA MET A 1 -73.61 -8.37 28.27
C MET A 1 -73.18 -8.56 26.81
N LEU A 2 -73.49 -7.64 25.88
CA LEU A 2 -72.98 -7.70 24.49
C LEU A 2 -71.81 -6.74 24.20
N GLY A 3 -71.51 -5.78 25.09
CA GLY A 3 -70.46 -4.77 24.86
C GLY A 3 -69.04 -5.20 25.23
N LEU A 4 -68.85 -6.14 26.18
CA LEU A 4 -67.51 -6.51 26.65
C LEU A 4 -66.80 -7.54 25.75
N LYS A 5 -67.54 -8.37 24.99
CA LYS A 5 -66.92 -9.33 24.06
C LYS A 5 -66.41 -8.66 22.78
N ALA A 6 -67.05 -7.60 22.30
CA ALA A 6 -66.61 -6.89 21.10
C ALA A 6 -65.29 -6.13 21.31
N VAL A 7 -65.11 -5.52 22.49
CA VAL A 7 -63.88 -4.79 22.83
C VAL A 7 -62.70 -5.73 23.07
N ALA A 8 -62.92 -6.91 23.67
CA ALA A 8 -61.87 -7.92 23.83
C ALA A 8 -61.44 -8.55 22.49
N THR A 9 -62.35 -8.66 21.51
CA THR A 9 -62.02 -9.22 20.18
C THR A 9 -61.30 -8.21 19.29
N LEU A 10 -61.59 -6.91 19.41
CA LEU A 10 -60.83 -5.85 18.72
C LEU A 10 -59.45 -5.60 19.34
N ALA A 11 -59.30 -5.73 20.67
CA ALA A 11 -57.99 -5.63 21.33
C ALA A 11 -57.08 -6.83 21.02
N ALA A 12 -57.65 -8.04 20.89
CA ALA A 12 -56.91 -9.22 20.44
C ALA A 12 -56.53 -9.14 18.95
N ALA A 13 -57.38 -8.56 18.10
CA ALA A 13 -57.05 -8.32 16.69
C ALA A 13 -56.00 -7.20 16.52
N ALA A 14 -55.99 -6.17 17.38
CA ALA A 14 -54.98 -5.11 17.37
C ALA A 14 -53.63 -5.57 17.96
N ALA A 15 -53.61 -6.57 18.83
CA ALA A 15 -52.38 -7.22 19.32
C ALA A 15 -51.86 -8.34 18.40
N LEU A 16 -52.66 -8.77 17.40
CA LEU A 16 -52.27 -9.73 16.36
C LEU A 16 -51.93 -9.06 15.02
N VAL A 17 -52.04 -7.73 14.92
CA VAL A 17 -51.18 -6.99 14.01
C VAL A 17 -49.79 -6.98 14.66
N HIS A 18 -49.07 -8.09 14.52
CA HIS A 18 -47.62 -7.94 14.40
C HIS A 18 -47.45 -6.82 13.38
N LYS A 19 -46.84 -5.69 13.78
CA LYS A 19 -46.27 -4.77 12.80
C LYS A 19 -45.46 -5.68 11.89
N ALA A 20 -45.98 -6.03 10.72
CA ALA A 20 -45.18 -6.68 9.70
C ALA A 20 -44.14 -5.62 9.39
N ALA A 21 -42.95 -5.75 10.01
CA ALA A 21 -41.81 -4.93 9.62
C ALA A 21 -41.69 -5.12 8.11
N ALA A 22 -41.71 -4.01 7.36
CA ALA A 22 -41.57 -4.09 5.92
C ALA A 22 -40.19 -4.70 5.65
N LYS A 23 -40.18 -5.93 5.11
CA LYS A 23 -38.95 -6.59 4.68
C LYS A 23 -38.24 -5.70 3.68
N ALA A 24 -36.94 -5.48 3.88
CA ALA A 24 -36.10 -4.79 2.92
C ALA A 24 -34.92 -5.66 2.49
N VAL A 25 -34.50 -5.45 1.25
CA VAL A 25 -33.31 -6.10 0.67
C VAL A 25 -32.33 -5.03 0.24
N PHE A 26 -31.08 -5.19 0.66
CA PHE A 26 -30.00 -4.27 0.35
C PHE A 26 -28.90 -4.97 -0.45
N ALA A 27 -28.12 -4.20 -1.19
CA ALA A 27 -26.83 -4.66 -1.70
C ALA A 27 -25.71 -3.87 -1.01
N HIS A 28 -24.66 -4.58 -0.59
CA HIS A 28 -23.46 -3.98 -0.04
C HIS A 28 -22.68 -3.30 -1.17
N TYR A 29 -22.35 -2.02 -1.02
CA TYR A 29 -21.75 -1.19 -2.07
C TYR A 29 -20.42 -0.63 -1.58
N MET A 30 -19.33 -0.98 -2.25
CA MET A 30 -18.00 -0.44 -1.97
C MET A 30 -17.94 0.99 -2.47
N VAL A 31 -17.81 1.95 -1.55
CA VAL A 31 -17.58 3.36 -1.92
C VAL A 31 -16.13 3.52 -2.35
N GLY A 32 -15.94 3.85 -3.62
CA GLY A 32 -14.63 4.10 -4.23
C GLY A 32 -14.69 5.27 -5.20
N THR A 33 -13.63 5.44 -6.01
CA THR A 33 -13.63 6.44 -7.08
C THR A 33 -14.64 6.03 -8.16
N VAL A 34 -15.65 6.86 -8.42
CA VAL A 34 -16.66 6.63 -9.45
C VAL A 34 -17.12 7.95 -10.07
N THR A 35 -17.52 7.93 -11.34
CA THR A 35 -18.17 9.09 -11.94
C THR A 35 -19.62 9.26 -11.46
N GLN A 36 -20.15 10.48 -11.54
CA GLN A 36 -21.55 10.72 -11.21
C GLN A 36 -22.51 9.88 -12.06
N GLU A 37 -22.24 9.73 -13.36
CA GLU A 37 -23.09 8.93 -14.26
C GLU A 37 -23.12 7.45 -13.87
N HIS A 38 -21.96 6.88 -13.56
CA HIS A 38 -21.85 5.49 -13.13
C HIS A 38 -22.51 5.24 -11.77
N ALA A 39 -22.34 6.15 -10.80
CA ALA A 39 -23.02 6.05 -9.50
C ALA A 39 -24.56 6.11 -9.64
N GLN A 40 -25.07 6.93 -10.56
CA GLN A 40 -26.50 7.00 -10.85
C GLN A 40 -27.00 5.73 -11.56
N LYS A 41 -26.22 5.20 -12.49
CA LYS A 41 -26.53 3.95 -13.19
C LYS A 41 -26.60 2.77 -12.23
N ASP A 42 -25.70 2.67 -11.26
CA ASP A 42 -25.75 1.64 -10.22
C ASP A 42 -27.06 1.71 -9.41
N ILE A 43 -27.50 2.92 -9.04
CA ILE A 43 -28.78 3.12 -8.34
C ILE A 43 -29.96 2.66 -9.20
N ASP A 44 -29.98 3.03 -10.48
CA ASP A 44 -31.08 2.66 -11.39
C ASP A 44 -31.14 1.16 -11.63
N ASP A 45 -29.99 0.53 -11.87
CA ASP A 45 -29.88 -0.91 -12.09
C ASP A 45 -30.32 -1.67 -10.83
N ALA A 46 -29.81 -1.31 -9.64
CA ALA A 46 -30.19 -1.96 -8.39
C ALA A 46 -31.69 -1.78 -8.07
N LYS A 47 -32.22 -0.58 -8.27
CA LYS A 47 -33.64 -0.30 -8.10
C LYS A 47 -34.51 -1.12 -9.07
N ALA A 48 -34.07 -1.30 -10.32
CA ALA A 48 -34.78 -2.12 -11.30
C ALA A 48 -34.87 -3.60 -10.90
N LEU A 49 -33.89 -4.11 -10.14
CA LEU A 49 -33.92 -5.46 -9.57
C LEU A 49 -34.80 -5.57 -8.32
N GLY A 50 -35.26 -4.44 -7.78
CA GLY A 50 -36.14 -4.39 -6.61
C GLY A 50 -35.41 -4.21 -5.27
N PHE A 51 -34.09 -3.96 -5.28
CA PHE A 51 -33.38 -3.57 -4.07
C PHE A 51 -34.01 -2.31 -3.46
N ASP A 52 -34.09 -2.27 -2.14
CA ASP A 52 -34.59 -1.11 -1.40
C ASP A 52 -33.52 -0.03 -1.23
N GLY A 53 -32.24 -0.44 -1.19
CA GLY A 53 -31.13 0.48 -1.07
C GLY A 53 -29.74 -0.15 -1.08
N PHE A 54 -28.72 0.70 -0.99
CA PHE A 54 -27.33 0.28 -0.77
C PHE A 54 -26.88 0.46 0.67
N ALA A 55 -26.11 -0.52 1.16
CA ALA A 55 -25.28 -0.40 2.34
C ALA A 55 -23.90 0.11 1.91
N LEU A 56 -23.62 1.38 2.11
CA LEU A 56 -22.42 2.06 1.62
C LEU A 56 -21.22 1.73 2.52
N ASN A 57 -20.41 0.77 2.10
CA ASN A 57 -19.16 0.42 2.75
C ASN A 57 -18.12 1.53 2.55
N ILE A 58 -17.64 2.08 3.66
CA ILE A 58 -16.65 3.15 3.66
C ILE A 58 -15.50 2.72 4.58
N GLY A 59 -14.33 2.46 3.99
CA GLY A 59 -13.10 2.15 4.71
C GLY A 59 -12.42 3.38 5.30
N ASP A 60 -11.77 4.19 4.48
CA ASP A 60 -11.15 5.45 4.92
C ASP A 60 -12.07 6.64 4.63
N ALA A 61 -12.80 7.09 5.67
CA ALA A 61 -13.76 8.19 5.57
C ALA A 61 -13.12 9.56 5.24
N THR A 62 -11.78 9.66 5.23
CA THR A 62 -11.07 10.92 4.91
C THR A 62 -10.73 11.08 3.42
N GLN A 63 -10.93 10.04 2.62
CA GLN A 63 -10.60 10.08 1.18
C GLN A 63 -11.58 10.98 0.41
N SER A 64 -11.07 11.76 -0.54
CA SER A 64 -11.89 12.71 -1.32
C SER A 64 -12.99 12.02 -2.11
N PHE A 65 -12.72 10.83 -2.67
CA PHE A 65 -13.72 10.06 -3.42
C PHE A 65 -14.95 9.68 -2.59
N VAL A 66 -14.82 9.61 -1.25
CA VAL A 66 -15.97 9.35 -0.36
C VAL A 66 -16.92 10.54 -0.42
N SER A 67 -16.41 11.76 -0.24
CA SER A 67 -17.23 12.98 -0.34
C SER A 67 -17.87 13.11 -1.73
N ASP A 68 -17.10 12.86 -2.79
CA ASP A 68 -17.58 12.97 -4.17
C ASP A 68 -18.72 11.97 -4.43
N THR A 69 -18.49 10.69 -4.14
CA THR A 69 -19.47 9.62 -4.37
C THR A 69 -20.76 9.84 -3.60
N LEU A 70 -20.68 10.21 -2.32
CA LEU A 70 -21.88 10.52 -1.52
C LEU A 70 -22.64 11.73 -2.08
N SER A 71 -21.93 12.74 -2.61
CA SER A 71 -22.55 13.89 -3.27
C SER A 71 -23.27 13.54 -4.58
N TYR A 72 -22.83 12.48 -5.27
CA TYR A 72 -23.49 11.96 -6.47
C TYR A 72 -24.71 11.10 -6.14
N MET A 73 -24.57 10.22 -5.14
CA MET A 73 -25.57 9.19 -4.83
C MET A 73 -26.77 9.73 -4.06
N PHE A 74 -26.57 10.49 -2.97
CA PHE A 74 -27.68 10.89 -2.09
C PHE A 74 -28.75 11.73 -2.83
N PRO A 75 -28.40 12.84 -3.51
CA PRO A 75 -29.39 13.64 -4.23
C PRO A 75 -30.11 12.86 -5.33
N TYR A 76 -29.40 11.95 -6.03
CA TYR A 76 -30.01 11.13 -7.06
C TYR A 76 -30.98 10.11 -6.46
N ALA A 77 -30.56 9.41 -5.41
CA ALA A 77 -31.39 8.45 -4.67
C ALA A 77 -32.68 9.11 -4.14
N GLU A 78 -32.62 10.38 -3.68
CA GLU A 78 -33.82 11.14 -3.31
C GLU A 78 -34.77 11.32 -4.49
N SER A 79 -34.22 11.70 -5.64
CA SER A 79 -35.00 11.97 -6.86
C SER A 79 -35.71 10.74 -7.41
N VAL A 80 -35.12 9.56 -7.24
CA VAL A 80 -35.69 8.29 -7.72
C VAL A 80 -36.33 7.46 -6.60
N GLY A 81 -36.26 7.88 -5.34
CA GLY A 81 -36.84 7.16 -4.20
C GLY A 81 -36.11 5.85 -3.86
N PHE A 82 -34.82 5.75 -4.14
CA PHE A 82 -33.94 4.66 -3.69
C PHE A 82 -33.33 5.01 -2.34
N LYS A 83 -32.93 4.01 -1.54
CA LYS A 83 -32.38 4.25 -0.20
C LYS A 83 -30.89 3.99 -0.11
N LEU A 84 -30.24 4.66 0.83
CA LEU A 84 -28.82 4.51 1.13
C LEU A 84 -28.65 4.51 2.65
N TYR A 85 -27.69 3.76 3.18
CA TYR A 85 -27.25 3.91 4.56
C TYR A 85 -25.77 3.58 4.68
N VAL A 86 -25.11 4.13 5.70
CA VAL A 86 -23.68 3.93 5.93
C VAL A 86 -23.42 2.58 6.57
N SER A 87 -22.47 1.84 6.00
CA SER A 87 -21.83 0.68 6.59
C SER A 87 -20.37 1.02 6.88
N MET A 88 -20.02 1.23 8.15
CA MET A 88 -18.66 1.63 8.52
C MET A 88 -17.73 0.42 8.48
N ASP A 89 -16.69 0.46 7.64
CA ASP A 89 -15.63 -0.53 7.68
C ASP A 89 -14.51 -0.06 8.62
N VAL A 90 -14.80 -0.21 9.92
CA VAL A 90 -13.88 0.21 10.98
C VAL A 90 -12.58 -0.60 10.99
N TYR A 91 -12.58 -1.80 10.40
CA TYR A 91 -11.36 -2.60 10.22
C TYR A 91 -10.45 -1.97 9.17
N ALA A 92 -10.98 -1.66 7.98
CA ALA A 92 -10.25 -0.95 6.92
C ALA A 92 -9.82 0.45 7.36
N SER A 93 -10.66 1.17 8.11
CA SER A 93 -10.28 2.46 8.71
C SER A 93 -9.08 2.35 9.65
N GLY A 94 -9.02 1.27 10.44
CA GLY A 94 -7.90 0.97 11.34
C GLY A 94 -6.61 0.68 10.57
N ASP A 95 -6.71 -0.05 9.46
CA ASP A 95 -5.58 -0.27 8.54
C ASP A 95 -5.10 1.04 7.90
N ALA A 96 -6.02 1.90 7.46
CA ALA A 96 -5.71 3.24 6.96
C ALA A 96 -5.00 4.09 8.02
N CYS A 97 -5.43 4.02 9.29
CA CYS A 97 -4.73 4.70 10.38
C CYS A 97 -3.33 4.14 10.59
N TYR A 98 -3.18 2.81 10.59
CA TYR A 98 -1.90 2.17 10.78
C TYR A 98 -0.91 2.55 9.68
N LYS A 99 -1.31 2.39 8.41
CA LYS A 99 -0.46 2.57 7.22
C LYS A 99 -0.31 4.02 6.77
N LYS A 100 -1.40 4.79 6.74
CA LYS A 100 -1.47 6.14 6.13
C LYS A 100 -1.68 7.26 7.14
N LYS A 101 -1.90 6.94 8.43
CA LYS A 101 -2.23 7.92 9.49
C LYS A 101 -3.52 8.72 9.20
N THR A 102 -4.42 8.14 8.41
CA THR A 102 -5.76 8.67 8.11
C THR A 102 -6.84 7.86 8.85
N SER A 103 -8.03 8.41 9.10
CA SER A 103 -9.12 7.74 9.84
C SER A 103 -8.69 7.05 11.16
N CYS A 104 -8.02 7.80 12.05
CA CYS A 104 -7.45 7.28 13.30
C CYS A 104 -8.34 7.34 14.54
N LYS A 105 -9.61 7.70 14.41
CA LYS A 105 -10.57 7.86 15.50
C LYS A 105 -11.68 6.82 15.45
N GLY A 106 -11.54 5.78 14.63
CA GLY A 106 -12.50 4.69 14.52
C GLY A 106 -13.88 5.20 14.08
N PRO A 107 -14.98 4.82 14.75
CA PRO A 107 -16.32 5.20 14.30
C PRO A 107 -16.58 6.73 14.33
N PHE A 108 -15.77 7.51 15.05
CA PHE A 108 -15.88 8.97 15.08
C PHE A 108 -15.43 9.65 13.78
N ASP A 109 -14.65 9.00 12.91
CA ASP A 109 -14.23 9.58 11.63
C ASP A 109 -15.38 9.71 10.62
N TYR A 110 -16.49 9.01 10.86
CA TYR A 110 -17.70 9.02 10.03
C TYR A 110 -18.70 10.12 10.42
N GLN A 111 -18.41 10.90 11.47
CA GLN A 111 -19.30 11.93 12.01
C GLN A 111 -19.76 12.95 10.96
N TRP A 112 -18.86 13.36 10.06
CA TRP A 112 -19.19 14.34 9.02
C TRP A 112 -20.21 13.81 8.01
N ILE A 113 -20.19 12.49 7.73
CA ILE A 113 -21.16 11.83 6.85
C ILE A 113 -22.53 11.84 7.52
N TRP A 114 -22.58 11.49 8.81
CA TRP A 114 -23.81 11.58 9.59
C TRP A 114 -24.39 13.00 9.56
N ASP A 115 -23.59 14.01 9.88
CA ASP A 115 -24.05 15.40 9.94
C ASP A 115 -24.50 15.93 8.57
N GLY A 116 -23.85 15.48 7.49
CA GLY A 116 -24.17 15.88 6.12
C GLY A 116 -25.44 15.22 5.56
N TYR A 117 -25.70 13.95 5.88
CA TYR A 117 -26.67 13.14 5.14
C TYR A 117 -27.83 12.56 5.97
N LYS A 118 -27.79 12.56 7.31
CA LYS A 118 -28.86 11.97 8.14
C LYS A 118 -30.27 12.54 7.87
N GLY A 119 -30.33 13.79 7.42
CA GLY A 119 -31.58 14.49 7.09
C GLY A 119 -32.10 14.20 5.67
N SER A 120 -31.36 13.47 4.85
CA SER A 120 -31.77 13.11 3.50
C SER A 120 -32.96 12.16 3.53
N SER A 121 -33.91 12.39 2.62
CA SER A 121 -35.05 11.49 2.44
C SER A 121 -34.67 10.14 1.81
N ALA A 122 -33.46 10.04 1.22
CA ALA A 122 -32.87 8.81 0.73
C ALA A 122 -32.18 8.01 1.83
N TYR A 123 -31.87 8.60 2.99
CA TYR A 123 -31.25 7.86 4.08
C TYR A 123 -32.25 6.82 4.63
N TYR A 124 -31.88 5.52 4.63
CA TYR A 124 -32.78 4.45 5.08
C TYR A 124 -33.06 4.58 6.58
N GLN A 125 -34.33 4.46 6.97
CA GLN A 125 -34.75 4.60 8.37
C GLN A 125 -35.50 3.36 8.87
N VAL A 126 -35.20 2.97 10.10
CA VAL A 126 -35.93 1.94 10.86
C VAL A 126 -36.57 2.62 12.06
N ASP A 127 -37.89 2.48 12.21
CA ASP A 127 -38.69 3.16 13.24
C ASP A 127 -38.42 4.69 13.36
N GLY A 128 -38.15 5.34 12.22
CA GLY A 128 -37.90 6.78 12.12
C GLY A 128 -36.46 7.22 12.46
N LYS A 129 -35.56 6.28 12.74
CA LYS A 129 -34.14 6.54 12.97
C LYS A 129 -33.28 6.09 11.79
N ALA A 130 -32.26 6.87 11.44
CA ALA A 130 -31.34 6.55 10.35
C ALA A 130 -30.50 5.30 10.66
N LEU A 131 -30.47 4.34 9.73
CA LEU A 131 -29.74 3.08 9.89
C LEU A 131 -28.23 3.26 9.76
N ILE A 132 -27.45 2.66 10.65
CA ILE A 132 -25.99 2.53 10.51
C ILE A 132 -25.63 1.07 10.76
N SER A 133 -24.80 0.49 9.90
CA SER A 133 -24.19 -0.83 10.09
C SER A 133 -22.66 -0.73 10.12
N THR A 134 -22.02 -1.87 10.30
CA THR A 134 -20.57 -2.04 10.23
C THR A 134 -20.21 -3.32 9.50
N PHE A 135 -18.97 -3.42 9.01
CA PHE A 135 -18.38 -4.69 8.57
C PHE A 135 -17.89 -5.56 9.74
N SER A 136 -17.50 -4.95 10.86
CA SER A 136 -17.07 -5.68 12.06
C SER A 136 -17.17 -4.78 13.29
N SER A 137 -16.84 -5.30 14.47
CA SER A 137 -16.60 -4.51 15.70
C SER A 137 -15.32 -3.69 15.66
N GLY A 138 -14.41 -3.96 14.71
CA GLY A 138 -13.10 -3.33 14.61
C GLY A 138 -12.19 -3.57 15.83
N GLY A 139 -12.54 -4.53 16.70
CA GLY A 139 -11.85 -4.76 17.98
C GLY A 139 -12.16 -3.74 19.07
N PHE A 140 -13.13 -2.85 18.87
CA PHE A 140 -13.57 -1.88 19.87
C PHE A 140 -14.45 -2.53 20.95
N HIS A 141 -14.49 -1.93 22.14
CA HIS A 141 -15.33 -2.39 23.26
C HIS A 141 -16.70 -1.71 23.26
N ASP A 142 -17.65 -2.25 24.03
CA ASP A 142 -18.99 -1.70 24.26
C ASP A 142 -18.94 -0.23 24.69
N THR A 143 -17.98 0.14 25.52
CA THR A 143 -17.78 1.52 25.98
C THR A 143 -17.43 2.47 24.84
N ASN A 144 -16.61 2.05 23.87
CA ASN A 144 -16.25 2.88 22.73
C ASN A 144 -17.47 3.14 21.83
N TRP A 145 -18.23 2.08 21.56
CA TRP A 145 -19.46 2.19 20.76
C TRP A 145 -20.54 3.00 21.47
N THR A 146 -20.67 2.87 22.79
CA THR A 146 -21.59 3.67 23.59
C THR A 146 -21.22 5.15 23.54
N GLU A 147 -19.94 5.48 23.72
CA GLU A 147 -19.44 6.86 23.61
C GLU A 147 -19.73 7.47 22.22
N TRP A 148 -19.52 6.69 21.17
CA TRP A 148 -19.83 7.10 19.80
C TRP A 148 -21.34 7.33 19.60
N LYS A 149 -22.19 6.40 20.04
CA LYS A 149 -23.66 6.56 19.98
C LYS A 149 -24.12 7.80 20.72
N ASP A 150 -23.55 8.07 21.90
CA ASP A 150 -23.84 9.26 22.69
C ASP A 150 -23.42 10.55 21.97
N GLY A 151 -22.27 10.54 21.29
CA GLY A 151 -21.82 11.63 20.42
C GLY A 151 -22.81 11.95 19.29
N LEU A 152 -23.53 10.94 18.81
CA LEU A 152 -24.60 11.06 17.83
C LEU A 152 -26.00 11.26 18.46
N ALA A 153 -26.07 11.58 19.75
CA ALA A 153 -27.29 11.74 20.55
C ALA A 153 -28.23 10.52 20.52
N ASN A 154 -27.70 9.33 20.22
CA ASN A 154 -28.45 8.08 20.07
C ASN A 154 -29.64 8.17 19.08
N ASP A 155 -29.52 9.05 18.08
CA ASP A 155 -30.54 9.37 17.07
C ASP A 155 -30.48 8.46 15.82
N MET A 156 -29.81 7.31 15.95
CA MET A 156 -29.62 6.30 14.91
C MET A 156 -30.26 4.97 15.29
N PHE A 157 -30.46 4.12 14.29
CA PHE A 157 -30.73 2.70 14.46
C PHE A 157 -29.43 1.93 14.15
N PHE A 158 -28.78 1.37 15.16
CA PHE A 158 -27.49 0.70 14.96
C PHE A 158 -27.65 -0.81 14.77
N MET A 159 -27.29 -1.32 13.60
CA MET A 159 -27.35 -2.74 13.25
C MET A 159 -25.98 -3.21 12.73
N PRO A 160 -24.98 -3.38 13.61
CA PRO A 160 -23.64 -3.78 13.21
C PRO A 160 -23.57 -5.25 12.85
N ASP A 161 -22.52 -5.60 12.08
CA ASP A 161 -21.95 -6.94 12.12
C ASP A 161 -20.90 -7.01 13.22
N PHE A 162 -21.17 -7.84 14.24
CA PHE A 162 -20.25 -8.20 15.34
C PHE A 162 -20.11 -9.73 15.41
N ASP A 163 -20.30 -10.42 14.29
CA ASP A 163 -20.37 -11.89 14.28
C ASP A 163 -19.04 -12.58 14.62
N GLU A 164 -17.92 -11.84 14.56
CA GLU A 164 -16.59 -12.28 14.95
C GLU A 164 -16.40 -12.32 16.48
N THR A 165 -17.33 -11.75 17.25
CA THR A 165 -17.20 -11.63 18.70
C THR A 165 -17.67 -12.88 19.45
N ASP A 166 -16.97 -13.21 20.53
CA ASP A 166 -17.22 -14.41 21.33
C ASP A 166 -18.65 -14.45 21.91
N GLY A 167 -19.40 -15.48 21.52
CA GLY A 167 -20.75 -15.73 22.03
C GLY A 167 -21.88 -15.28 21.10
N TYR A 168 -21.58 -14.56 20.02
CA TYR A 168 -22.56 -14.09 19.02
C TYR A 168 -23.39 -15.24 18.46
N TYR A 169 -22.75 -16.21 17.81
CA TYR A 169 -23.41 -17.37 17.18
C TYR A 169 -24.09 -18.32 18.17
N LYS A 170 -23.78 -18.20 19.46
CA LYS A 170 -24.44 -18.97 20.53
C LYS A 170 -25.65 -18.23 21.09
N ALA A 171 -25.90 -16.99 20.66
CA ALA A 171 -26.82 -16.05 21.28
C ALA A 171 -26.65 -16.02 22.81
N ALA A 172 -25.39 -16.07 23.27
CA ALA A 172 -25.10 -16.24 24.69
C ALA A 172 -25.65 -15.07 25.51
N ASP A 173 -26.24 -15.34 26.67
CA ASP A 173 -26.77 -14.27 27.52
C ASP A 173 -25.68 -13.25 27.89
N ALA A 174 -24.45 -13.71 28.15
CA ALA A 174 -23.31 -12.82 28.40
C ALA A 174 -22.95 -11.92 27.21
N TRP A 175 -23.18 -12.36 25.97
CA TRP A 175 -22.97 -11.52 24.79
C TRP A 175 -24.03 -10.40 24.76
N TRP A 176 -25.29 -10.75 25.02
CA TRP A 176 -26.38 -9.79 25.07
C TRP A 176 -26.31 -8.84 26.27
N ASP A 177 -25.81 -9.30 27.41
CA ASP A 177 -25.57 -8.45 28.58
C ASP A 177 -24.50 -7.39 28.30
N TYR A 178 -23.54 -7.69 27.43
CA TYR A 178 -22.44 -6.80 27.07
C TYR A 178 -22.79 -5.89 25.88
N TRP A 179 -23.37 -6.44 24.81
CA TRP A 179 -23.64 -5.72 23.56
C TRP A 179 -25.09 -5.25 23.38
N GLY A 180 -26.03 -5.79 24.14
CA GLY A 180 -27.47 -5.64 23.87
C GLY A 180 -28.01 -4.21 23.99
N ASP A 181 -27.40 -3.37 24.83
CA ASP A 181 -27.74 -1.95 24.94
C ASP A 181 -27.04 -1.10 23.85
N VAL A 182 -25.94 -1.60 23.29
CA VAL A 182 -25.20 -0.96 22.20
C VAL A 182 -25.92 -1.13 20.87
N VAL A 183 -26.46 -2.31 20.58
CA VAL A 183 -27.03 -2.64 19.26
C VAL A 183 -28.55 -2.50 19.25
N ASP A 184 -29.16 -1.98 18.18
CA ASP A 184 -30.62 -1.91 17.98
C ASP A 184 -31.15 -3.08 17.13
N GLY A 185 -30.28 -3.66 16.29
CA GLY A 185 -30.44 -4.94 15.58
C GLY A 185 -29.07 -5.58 15.39
N ILE A 186 -29.00 -6.76 14.78
CA ILE A 186 -27.71 -7.39 14.44
C ILE A 186 -27.69 -7.86 12.98
N PHE A 187 -26.50 -7.87 12.39
CA PHE A 187 -26.21 -8.38 11.06
C PHE A 187 -25.15 -9.48 11.18
N SER A 188 -25.20 -10.51 10.33
CA SER A 188 -24.13 -11.51 10.22
C SER A 188 -23.56 -11.54 8.80
N TRP A 189 -22.26 -11.29 8.68
CA TRP A 189 -21.50 -11.29 7.43
C TRP A 189 -20.97 -12.67 7.07
N GLU A 190 -20.26 -13.31 8.00
CA GLU A 190 -19.47 -14.53 7.75
C GLU A 190 -20.31 -15.74 7.35
N THR A 191 -21.59 -15.73 7.73
CA THR A 191 -22.60 -16.74 7.37
C THR A 191 -22.94 -16.78 5.88
N ALA A 192 -22.55 -15.76 5.10
CA ALA A 192 -22.88 -15.68 3.68
C ALA A 192 -22.22 -16.77 2.83
N TRP A 193 -21.19 -17.44 3.34
CA TRP A 193 -20.43 -18.49 2.65
C TRP A 193 -20.19 -19.73 3.53
N PRO A 194 -19.72 -20.84 2.94
CA PRO A 194 -19.23 -21.99 3.68
C PRO A 194 -18.08 -21.63 4.64
N ALA A 195 -17.91 -22.50 5.64
CA ALA A 195 -17.02 -22.26 6.75
C ALA A 195 -15.56 -22.19 6.30
N ARG A 196 -14.86 -21.11 6.67
CA ARG A 196 -13.41 -20.95 6.52
C ARG A 196 -12.83 -20.46 7.83
N LYS A 197 -11.76 -21.11 8.30
CA LYS A 197 -11.08 -20.79 9.58
C LYS A 197 -12.02 -20.73 10.80
N GLY A 198 -13.11 -21.50 10.77
CA GLY A 198 -14.06 -21.62 11.88
C GLY A 198 -15.31 -20.73 11.79
N TYR A 199 -15.42 -19.86 10.78
CA TYR A 199 -16.56 -18.95 10.58
C TYR A 199 -17.30 -19.27 9.28
N GLY A 200 -18.64 -19.25 9.31
CA GLY A 200 -19.52 -19.48 8.15
C GLY A 200 -20.43 -20.71 8.27
N GLY A 201 -21.20 -20.96 7.21
CA GLY A 201 -22.13 -22.10 7.14
C GLY A 201 -21.43 -23.45 6.95
N LEU A 202 -22.03 -24.55 7.39
CA LEU A 202 -21.42 -25.88 7.27
C LEU A 202 -21.28 -26.35 5.82
N THR A 203 -22.16 -25.87 4.94
CA THR A 203 -22.22 -26.23 3.52
C THR A 203 -22.73 -25.05 2.70
N ALA A 204 -22.59 -25.11 1.37
CA ALA A 204 -23.16 -24.14 0.45
C ALA A 204 -24.65 -23.88 0.72
N GLY A 205 -24.98 -22.63 1.02
CA GLY A 205 -26.33 -22.14 1.31
C GLY A 205 -26.88 -22.48 2.70
N ASP A 206 -26.07 -23.02 3.61
CA ASP A 206 -26.50 -23.32 4.98
C ASP A 206 -26.97 -22.07 5.72
N VAL A 207 -28.18 -22.10 6.26
CA VAL A 207 -28.79 -21.03 7.08
C VAL A 207 -28.91 -21.42 8.56
N SER A 208 -28.45 -22.62 8.94
CA SER A 208 -28.62 -23.12 10.31
C SER A 208 -27.82 -22.30 11.33
N VAL A 209 -26.67 -21.76 10.92
CA VAL A 209 -25.80 -20.87 11.70
C VAL A 209 -26.50 -19.56 12.08
N ASP A 210 -27.45 -19.11 11.27
CA ASP A 210 -28.22 -17.88 11.49
C ASP A 210 -29.36 -18.04 12.52
N MET A 211 -29.80 -19.28 12.78
CA MET A 211 -31.01 -19.53 13.56
C MET A 211 -30.92 -19.04 15.02
N LEU A 212 -29.80 -19.29 15.68
CA LEU A 212 -29.57 -18.88 17.06
C LEU A 212 -29.43 -17.36 17.24
N PRO A 213 -28.54 -16.65 16.50
CA PRO A 213 -28.43 -15.20 16.62
C PRO A 213 -29.76 -14.50 16.27
N MET A 214 -30.46 -14.94 15.22
CA MET A 214 -31.78 -14.42 14.86
C MET A 214 -32.80 -14.59 16.00
N ALA A 215 -32.92 -15.80 16.57
CA ALA A 215 -33.82 -16.02 17.70
C ALA A 215 -33.41 -15.21 18.94
N GLY A 216 -32.11 -15.04 19.18
CA GLY A 216 -31.56 -14.21 20.25
C GLY A 216 -31.98 -12.74 20.13
N ALA A 217 -31.94 -12.20 18.90
CA ALA A 217 -32.38 -10.84 18.58
C ALA A 217 -33.90 -10.69 18.73
N HIS A 218 -34.68 -11.60 18.15
CA HIS A 218 -36.15 -11.58 18.23
C HIS A 218 -36.66 -11.68 19.68
N ASN A 219 -36.03 -12.51 20.52
CA ASN A 219 -36.35 -12.61 21.95
C ASN A 219 -36.16 -11.29 22.71
N ARG A 220 -35.34 -10.37 22.16
CA ARG A 220 -35.08 -9.04 22.71
C ARG A 220 -35.75 -7.93 21.90
N SER A 221 -36.69 -8.29 21.01
CA SER A 221 -37.42 -7.36 20.13
C SER A 221 -36.51 -6.54 19.21
N LYS A 222 -35.39 -7.13 18.78
CA LYS A 222 -34.43 -6.53 17.85
C LYS A 222 -34.47 -7.31 16.51
N PRO A 223 -34.37 -6.64 15.36
CA PRO A 223 -34.37 -7.30 14.06
C PRO A 223 -33.02 -7.94 13.74
N TYR A 224 -33.05 -8.89 12.81
CA TYR A 224 -31.90 -9.60 12.26
C TYR A 224 -31.76 -9.34 10.76
N MET A 225 -30.56 -8.95 10.33
CA MET A 225 -30.18 -8.89 8.92
C MET A 225 -29.31 -10.09 8.55
N MET A 226 -29.65 -10.75 7.46
CA MET A 226 -28.92 -11.92 6.96
C MET A 226 -28.12 -11.59 5.70
N GLY A 227 -26.82 -11.89 5.69
CA GLY A 227 -25.97 -11.80 4.50
C GLY A 227 -26.15 -12.98 3.54
N LEU A 228 -26.00 -12.76 2.23
CA LEU A 228 -25.86 -13.82 1.22
C LEU A 228 -24.96 -13.36 0.07
N SER A 229 -24.22 -14.29 -0.52
CA SER A 229 -23.20 -14.02 -1.54
C SER A 229 -23.00 -15.22 -2.47
N PRO A 230 -22.52 -15.04 -3.71
CA PRO A 230 -22.08 -16.14 -4.58
C PRO A 230 -20.86 -16.88 -4.04
N LEU A 231 -19.66 -16.38 -4.29
CA LEU A 231 -18.36 -16.91 -3.85
C LEU A 231 -17.61 -15.85 -3.05
N GLN A 232 -16.39 -16.14 -2.61
CA GLN A 232 -15.39 -15.11 -2.36
C GLN A 232 -14.09 -15.59 -2.99
N TYR A 233 -13.53 -14.85 -3.93
CA TYR A 233 -12.22 -15.14 -4.49
C TYR A 233 -11.43 -13.83 -4.58
N LYS A 234 -10.27 -13.81 -3.91
CA LYS A 234 -9.39 -12.65 -3.89
C LYS A 234 -7.97 -13.12 -4.11
N ASN A 235 -7.32 -12.55 -5.11
CA ASN A 235 -5.91 -12.71 -5.39
C ASN A 235 -5.30 -11.32 -5.63
N ALA A 236 -5.31 -10.49 -4.59
CA ALA A 236 -4.88 -9.09 -4.64
C ALA A 236 -4.52 -8.56 -3.24
N TYR A 237 -3.73 -7.49 -3.19
CA TYR A 237 -3.36 -6.77 -1.95
C TYR A 237 -2.73 -7.66 -0.87
N GLY A 238 -1.90 -8.62 -1.30
CA GLY A 238 -1.25 -9.59 -0.40
C GLY A 238 -2.19 -10.64 0.20
N THR A 239 -3.42 -10.75 -0.32
CA THR A 239 -4.41 -11.75 0.09
C THR A 239 -4.72 -12.69 -1.07
N ASN A 240 -4.65 -14.01 -0.81
CA ASN A 240 -4.93 -15.06 -1.78
C ASN A 240 -5.87 -16.10 -1.15
N VAL A 241 -7.18 -15.99 -1.38
CA VAL A 241 -8.22 -16.78 -0.69
C VAL A 241 -9.36 -17.17 -1.64
N TYR A 242 -9.97 -18.33 -1.37
CA TYR A 242 -11.17 -18.80 -2.04
C TYR A 242 -12.17 -19.40 -1.02
N ARG A 243 -13.41 -18.90 -1.03
CA ARG A 243 -14.57 -19.52 -0.38
C ARG A 243 -15.51 -20.03 -1.45
N GLN A 244 -15.83 -21.31 -1.33
CA GLN A 244 -16.62 -22.05 -2.31
C GLN A 244 -17.97 -21.40 -2.58
N GLY A 245 -18.21 -21.00 -3.83
CA GLY A 245 -19.47 -20.38 -4.24
C GLY A 245 -20.43 -21.28 -5.02
N ASP A 246 -19.94 -22.40 -5.55
CA ASP A 246 -20.60 -23.39 -6.42
C ASP A 246 -22.13 -23.23 -6.52
N LEU A 247 -22.90 -23.72 -5.55
CA LEU A 247 -24.35 -23.52 -5.46
C LEU A 247 -24.77 -22.63 -4.28
N ASN A 248 -23.82 -21.92 -3.68
CA ASN A 248 -23.99 -21.21 -2.42
C ASN A 248 -25.10 -20.15 -2.50
N LEU A 249 -25.04 -19.23 -3.47
CA LEU A 249 -26.05 -18.18 -3.62
C LEU A 249 -27.45 -18.76 -3.80
N VAL A 250 -27.61 -19.69 -4.73
CA VAL A 250 -28.93 -20.25 -5.09
C VAL A 250 -29.51 -21.10 -3.97
N LYS A 251 -28.70 -21.93 -3.31
CA LYS A 251 -29.16 -22.68 -2.13
C LYS A 251 -29.50 -21.76 -0.96
N ARG A 252 -28.72 -20.70 -0.73
CA ARG A 252 -29.02 -19.74 0.34
C ARG A 252 -30.32 -18.99 0.07
N MET A 253 -30.55 -18.56 -1.18
CA MET A 253 -31.84 -17.96 -1.60
C MET A 253 -33.01 -18.92 -1.35
N GLU A 254 -32.89 -20.19 -1.76
CA GLU A 254 -33.92 -21.20 -1.48
C GLU A 254 -34.17 -21.36 0.02
N ASN A 255 -33.11 -21.54 0.80
CA ASN A 255 -33.19 -21.81 2.24
C ASN A 255 -33.78 -20.61 2.98
N ILE A 256 -33.42 -19.36 2.64
CA ILE A 256 -34.02 -18.13 3.20
C ILE A 256 -35.53 -18.06 2.94
N LEU A 257 -36.00 -18.47 1.75
CA LEU A 257 -37.43 -18.52 1.46
C LEU A 257 -38.16 -19.63 2.24
N GLN A 258 -37.44 -20.67 2.66
CA GLN A 258 -37.99 -21.77 3.43
C GLN A 258 -38.04 -21.50 4.94
N MET A 259 -37.20 -20.62 5.47
CA MET A 259 -37.18 -20.23 6.88
C MET A 259 -38.56 -19.79 7.42
N ASP A 260 -38.80 -20.07 8.70
CA ASP A 260 -39.98 -19.64 9.45
C ASP A 260 -39.61 -19.37 10.93
N PRO A 261 -39.57 -18.09 11.38
CA PRO A 261 -39.74 -16.89 10.57
C PRO A 261 -38.58 -16.70 9.58
N GLN A 262 -38.84 -15.95 8.50
CA GLN A 262 -37.78 -15.45 7.63
C GLN A 262 -37.02 -14.30 8.34
N PRO A 263 -35.77 -14.00 7.95
CA PRO A 263 -35.06 -12.83 8.48
C PRO A 263 -35.86 -11.54 8.22
N ASP A 264 -35.59 -10.50 9.00
CA ASP A 264 -36.25 -9.20 8.85
C ASP A 264 -35.70 -8.44 7.63
N TYR A 265 -34.37 -8.54 7.45
CA TYR A 265 -33.64 -7.93 6.36
C TYR A 265 -32.68 -8.91 5.70
N VAL A 266 -32.39 -8.70 4.42
CA VAL A 266 -31.41 -9.48 3.67
C VAL A 266 -30.45 -8.52 2.98
N GLN A 267 -29.15 -8.82 2.99
CA GLN A 267 -28.11 -8.03 2.33
C GLN A 267 -27.27 -8.89 1.40
N PHE A 268 -27.31 -8.56 0.10
CA PHE A 268 -26.44 -9.15 -0.92
C PHE A 268 -25.03 -8.58 -0.80
N ILE A 269 -24.06 -9.48 -0.62
CA ILE A 269 -22.64 -9.18 -0.52
C ILE A 269 -22.02 -9.69 -1.83
N THR A 270 -21.78 -8.85 -2.84
CA THR A 270 -21.84 -7.36 -2.89
C THR A 270 -22.40 -6.87 -4.22
N TRP A 271 -22.62 -5.56 -4.37
CA TRP A 271 -22.91 -4.91 -5.64
C TRP A 271 -21.67 -4.81 -6.54
N ASN A 272 -20.54 -4.29 -6.05
CA ASN A 272 -19.40 -3.86 -6.88
C ASN A 272 -18.01 -4.20 -6.30
N ASP A 273 -17.88 -5.18 -5.41
CA ASP A 273 -16.56 -5.61 -4.91
C ASP A 273 -15.86 -6.56 -5.90
N GLY A 274 -15.21 -5.97 -6.90
CA GLY A 274 -14.42 -6.67 -7.91
C GLY A 274 -13.27 -7.50 -7.33
N PRO A 275 -12.38 -6.92 -6.52
CA PRO A 275 -11.23 -7.64 -5.96
C PRO A 275 -11.56 -8.89 -5.15
N GLU A 276 -12.77 -9.00 -4.60
CA GLU A 276 -13.23 -10.21 -3.87
C GLU A 276 -14.19 -11.09 -4.68
N SER A 277 -14.42 -10.75 -5.95
CA SER A 277 -15.16 -11.52 -6.95
C SER A 277 -16.64 -11.78 -6.65
N HIS A 278 -17.20 -11.17 -5.61
CA HIS A 278 -18.55 -11.48 -5.15
C HIS A 278 -19.59 -10.42 -5.51
N TYR A 279 -19.26 -9.58 -6.48
CA TYR A 279 -20.16 -8.59 -7.05
C TYR A 279 -21.26 -9.24 -7.91
N ILE A 280 -22.43 -8.61 -7.93
CA ILE A 280 -23.55 -8.93 -8.85
C ILE A 280 -23.96 -7.73 -9.73
N GLY A 281 -23.38 -6.57 -9.47
CA GLY A 281 -23.62 -5.29 -10.14
C GLY A 281 -22.53 -4.96 -11.16
N ASN A 282 -22.40 -3.67 -11.47
CA ASN A 282 -21.43 -3.17 -12.43
C ASN A 282 -20.04 -3.03 -11.79
N LEU A 283 -19.00 -3.26 -12.59
CA LEU A 283 -17.63 -2.87 -12.27
C LEU A 283 -17.19 -1.71 -13.17
N TRP A 284 -16.75 -0.63 -12.54
CA TRP A 284 -16.28 0.56 -13.24
C TRP A 284 -14.75 0.61 -13.23
N VAL A 285 -14.15 0.93 -14.37
CA VAL A 285 -12.69 0.96 -14.53
C VAL A 285 -12.07 1.96 -13.56
N GLU A 286 -12.69 3.12 -13.33
CA GLU A 286 -12.15 4.11 -12.40
C GLU A 286 -12.12 3.67 -10.94
N GLN A 287 -12.95 2.67 -10.57
CA GLN A 287 -12.97 2.09 -9.23
C GLN A 287 -12.09 0.84 -9.13
N ASN A 288 -11.99 0.07 -10.21
CA ASN A 288 -11.33 -1.22 -10.26
C ASN A 288 -10.22 -1.21 -11.33
N ASN A 289 -9.26 -0.31 -11.17
CA ASN A 289 -8.10 -0.13 -12.05
C ASN A 289 -6.82 -0.80 -11.54
N ASP A 290 -6.88 -1.46 -10.39
CA ASP A 290 -5.72 -2.17 -9.83
C ASP A 290 -5.33 -3.36 -10.72
N THR A 291 -4.03 -3.48 -10.97
CA THR A 291 -3.48 -4.46 -11.92
C THR A 291 -3.79 -5.91 -11.53
N GLN A 292 -3.74 -6.23 -10.23
CA GLN A 292 -3.95 -7.60 -9.74
C GLN A 292 -5.41 -8.07 -9.94
N PRO A 293 -6.45 -7.35 -9.43
CA PRO A 293 -7.84 -7.70 -9.71
C PRO A 293 -8.20 -7.73 -11.19
N TRP A 294 -7.60 -6.90 -12.04
CA TRP A 294 -7.97 -6.80 -13.45
C TRP A 294 -7.99 -8.14 -14.19
N PHE A 295 -7.07 -9.06 -13.86
CA PHE A 295 -6.98 -10.39 -14.47
C PHE A 295 -8.21 -11.28 -14.24
N TYR A 296 -8.97 -11.02 -13.18
CA TYR A 296 -10.11 -11.87 -12.80
C TYR A 296 -11.39 -11.09 -12.48
N ALA A 297 -11.36 -9.76 -12.44
CA ALA A 297 -12.48 -8.92 -12.04
C ALA A 297 -12.50 -7.65 -12.90
N ASN A 298 -13.22 -7.70 -14.02
CA ASN A 298 -13.53 -6.54 -14.86
C ASN A 298 -14.88 -6.75 -15.57
N GLN A 299 -15.50 -5.66 -16.01
CA GLN A 299 -16.85 -5.68 -16.58
C GLN A 299 -16.92 -6.36 -17.96
N GLU A 300 -15.83 -6.34 -18.72
CA GLU A 300 -15.77 -6.83 -20.09
C GLU A 300 -15.73 -8.36 -20.15
N PHE A 301 -14.88 -8.97 -19.33
CA PHE A 301 -14.61 -10.40 -19.37
C PHE A 301 -15.19 -11.17 -18.19
N TRP A 302 -15.42 -10.51 -17.05
CA TRP A 302 -15.85 -11.16 -15.81
C TRP A 302 -17.20 -10.63 -15.31
N SER A 303 -18.09 -10.18 -16.19
CA SER A 303 -19.40 -9.69 -15.76
C SER A 303 -20.19 -10.75 -14.97
N HIS A 304 -20.71 -10.37 -13.81
CA HIS A 304 -21.60 -11.20 -12.98
C HIS A 304 -23.07 -10.80 -13.08
N THR A 305 -23.41 -9.84 -13.96
CA THR A 305 -24.78 -9.30 -14.09
C THR A 305 -25.81 -10.36 -14.52
N ALA A 306 -25.38 -11.48 -15.09
CA ALA A 306 -26.24 -12.60 -15.43
C ALA A 306 -26.92 -13.26 -14.22
N TRP A 307 -26.45 -13.07 -12.98
CA TRP A 307 -27.19 -13.48 -11.79
C TRP A 307 -28.37 -12.55 -11.45
N GLN A 308 -28.39 -11.31 -11.93
CA GLN A 308 -29.37 -10.30 -11.54
C GLN A 308 -30.84 -10.72 -11.76
N PRO A 309 -31.24 -11.41 -12.85
CA PRO A 309 -32.62 -11.88 -12.99
C PRO A 309 -33.05 -12.90 -11.92
N LEU A 310 -32.12 -13.74 -11.45
CA LEU A 310 -32.35 -14.66 -10.33
C LEU A 310 -32.54 -13.87 -9.03
N VAL A 311 -31.67 -12.88 -8.80
CA VAL A 311 -31.71 -11.97 -7.64
C VAL A 311 -33.03 -11.21 -7.59
N ALA A 312 -33.47 -10.60 -8.70
CA ALA A 312 -34.73 -9.86 -8.74
C ALA A 312 -35.95 -10.74 -8.41
N SER A 313 -35.94 -11.98 -8.91
CA SER A 313 -36.99 -12.96 -8.61
C SER A 313 -36.97 -13.42 -7.16
N PHE A 314 -35.80 -13.53 -6.54
CA PHE A 314 -35.67 -13.79 -5.10
C PHE A 314 -36.17 -12.61 -4.28
N ILE A 315 -35.82 -11.37 -4.62
CA ILE A 315 -36.25 -10.16 -3.93
C ILE A 315 -37.78 -10.08 -3.91
N ASP A 316 -38.43 -10.26 -5.07
CA ASP A 316 -39.89 -10.30 -5.16
C ASP A 316 -40.48 -11.41 -4.27
N ALA A 317 -39.92 -12.62 -4.33
CA ALA A 317 -40.40 -13.74 -3.52
C ALA A 317 -40.23 -13.49 -2.02
N TYR A 318 -39.08 -12.99 -1.58
CA TYR A 318 -38.76 -12.71 -0.18
C TYR A 318 -39.70 -11.65 0.40
N LYS A 319 -39.86 -10.52 -0.31
CA LYS A 319 -40.71 -9.41 0.13
C LYS A 319 -42.19 -9.78 0.17
N ASN A 320 -42.64 -10.69 -0.70
CA ASN A 320 -44.02 -11.17 -0.74
C ASN A 320 -44.26 -12.48 0.03
N GLY A 321 -43.26 -13.01 0.76
CA GLY A 321 -43.39 -14.26 1.52
C GLY A 321 -43.68 -15.49 0.66
N LYS A 322 -43.25 -15.49 -0.61
CA LYS A 322 -43.41 -16.63 -1.53
C LYS A 322 -42.35 -17.69 -1.22
N LYS A 323 -42.74 -18.96 -1.36
CA LYS A 323 -41.82 -20.10 -1.30
C LYS A 323 -41.07 -20.26 -2.64
N PRO A 324 -39.95 -21.01 -2.68
CA PRO A 324 -39.16 -21.23 -3.90
C PRO A 324 -40.00 -21.76 -5.10
N THR A 325 -40.97 -22.63 -4.83
CA THR A 325 -41.90 -23.18 -5.84
C THR A 325 -42.87 -22.14 -6.43
N LYS A 326 -42.86 -20.91 -5.92
CA LYS A 326 -43.67 -19.77 -6.36
C LYS A 326 -42.84 -18.60 -6.85
N MET A 327 -41.52 -18.75 -6.94
CA MET A 327 -40.66 -17.77 -7.62
C MET A 327 -41.07 -17.64 -9.08
N THR A 328 -41.05 -16.41 -9.59
CA THR A 328 -41.48 -16.05 -10.94
C THR A 328 -40.38 -15.24 -11.61
N PRO A 329 -40.09 -15.45 -12.90
CA PRO A 329 -39.26 -14.53 -13.68
C PRO A 329 -39.87 -13.13 -13.67
N GLN A 330 -39.04 -12.08 -13.74
CA GLN A 330 -39.52 -10.70 -13.87
C GLN A 330 -40.14 -10.42 -15.24
N SER A 331 -39.72 -11.18 -16.26
CA SER A 331 -40.26 -11.14 -17.63
C SER A 331 -40.25 -12.54 -18.26
N GLY A 332 -41.16 -12.78 -19.19
CA GLY A 332 -41.26 -14.07 -19.90
C GLY A 332 -41.71 -15.24 -19.01
N GLN A 333 -41.49 -16.46 -19.50
CA GLN A 333 -41.79 -17.70 -18.75
C GLN A 333 -40.57 -18.34 -18.10
N VAL A 334 -39.36 -17.96 -18.53
CA VAL A 334 -38.09 -18.57 -18.10
C VAL A 334 -37.06 -17.47 -17.91
N THR A 335 -36.30 -17.53 -16.82
CA THR A 335 -35.05 -16.80 -16.67
C THR A 335 -34.03 -17.69 -15.96
N GLY A 336 -32.75 -17.42 -16.10
CA GLY A 336 -31.72 -18.25 -15.49
C GLY A 336 -30.33 -17.88 -15.94
N ALA A 337 -29.35 -18.54 -15.33
CA ALA A 337 -27.94 -18.41 -15.66
C ALA A 337 -27.21 -19.73 -15.40
N MET A 338 -26.09 -19.90 -16.09
CA MET A 338 -25.07 -20.90 -15.77
C MET A 338 -23.77 -20.21 -15.35
N TRP A 339 -22.96 -20.88 -14.56
CA TRP A 339 -21.63 -20.41 -14.20
C TRP A 339 -20.64 -21.54 -14.00
N TYR A 340 -19.37 -21.24 -14.21
CA TYR A 340 -18.27 -22.20 -14.17
C TYR A 340 -16.94 -21.46 -13.96
N LYS A 341 -15.89 -22.18 -13.53
CA LYS A 341 -14.52 -21.64 -13.44
C LYS A 341 -13.83 -21.78 -14.79
N THR A 342 -12.94 -20.85 -15.13
CA THR A 342 -12.21 -20.89 -16.42
C THR A 342 -10.99 -21.80 -16.40
N ILE A 343 -10.73 -22.50 -15.29
CA ILE A 343 -9.65 -23.46 -15.12
C ILE A 343 -10.21 -24.76 -14.55
N LEU A 344 -9.49 -25.86 -14.74
CA LEU A 344 -9.80 -27.15 -14.13
C LEU A 344 -9.04 -27.31 -12.81
N VAL A 345 -9.70 -27.07 -11.68
CA VAL A 345 -9.17 -27.03 -10.31
C VAL A 345 -8.36 -28.27 -9.96
N ASP A 346 -8.81 -29.46 -10.39
CA ASP A 346 -8.14 -30.71 -10.01
C ASP A 346 -6.87 -31.00 -10.81
N SER A 347 -6.66 -30.36 -11.97
CA SER A 347 -5.53 -30.64 -12.87
C SER A 347 -4.66 -29.44 -13.18
N VAL A 348 -5.09 -28.23 -12.84
CA VAL A 348 -4.35 -27.00 -13.11
C VAL A 348 -3.05 -26.97 -12.31
N ASP A 349 -1.97 -26.64 -13.02
CA ASP A 349 -0.63 -26.42 -12.51
C ASP A 349 -0.09 -25.17 -13.20
N CYS A 350 0.26 -24.15 -12.42
CA CYS A 350 0.76 -22.89 -12.92
C CYS A 350 2.29 -22.86 -12.99
N GLY A 351 2.98 -23.80 -12.33
CA GLY A 351 4.43 -23.96 -12.37
C GLY A 351 5.25 -22.77 -11.86
N TYR A 352 4.62 -21.83 -11.14
CA TYR A 352 5.20 -20.57 -10.69
C TYR A 352 4.95 -20.29 -9.21
N GLU A 353 4.55 -21.30 -8.45
CA GLU A 353 4.20 -21.19 -7.03
C GLU A 353 5.40 -20.74 -6.18
N SER A 354 6.62 -21.06 -6.61
CA SER A 354 7.85 -20.67 -5.91
C SER A 354 8.09 -19.16 -5.85
N ALA A 355 7.42 -18.38 -6.71
CA ALA A 355 7.44 -16.92 -6.65
C ALA A 355 6.63 -16.36 -5.46
N GLY A 356 5.81 -17.20 -4.81
CA GLY A 356 5.00 -16.82 -3.66
C GLY A 356 3.84 -15.88 -3.99
N GLN A 357 3.09 -15.51 -2.95
CA GLN A 357 2.00 -14.53 -3.01
C GLN A 357 0.91 -14.89 -4.06
N PHE A 358 0.87 -14.16 -5.17
CA PHE A 358 -0.21 -14.18 -6.16
C PHE A 358 -0.23 -15.40 -7.07
N TYR A 359 0.89 -16.13 -7.12
CA TYR A 359 1.08 -17.29 -8.01
C TYR A 359 0.83 -18.63 -7.31
N GLU A 360 0.57 -18.60 -6.00
CA GLU A 360 0.23 -19.79 -5.21
C GLU A 360 -1.27 -20.11 -5.30
N LYS A 361 -1.63 -21.35 -4.95
CA LYS A 361 -3.04 -21.73 -4.79
C LYS A 361 -3.69 -20.91 -3.67
N PRO A 362 -4.88 -20.32 -3.88
CA PRO A 362 -5.57 -19.60 -2.82
C PRO A 362 -5.86 -20.50 -1.62
N ASP A 363 -5.85 -19.92 -0.43
CA ASP A 363 -6.32 -20.62 0.77
C ASP A 363 -7.80 -20.99 0.59
N GLY A 364 -8.09 -22.29 0.59
CA GLY A 364 -9.41 -22.87 0.33
C GLY A 364 -9.61 -23.43 -1.08
N PHE A 365 -8.63 -23.33 -1.98
CA PHE A 365 -8.69 -23.81 -3.37
C PHE A 365 -9.17 -25.26 -3.51
N GLU A 366 -8.78 -26.13 -2.58
CA GLU A 366 -9.15 -27.55 -2.53
C GLU A 366 -10.64 -27.81 -2.33
N ASN A 367 -11.41 -26.80 -1.93
CA ASN A 367 -12.86 -26.89 -1.81
C ASN A 367 -13.57 -26.60 -3.15
N GLY A 368 -12.82 -26.22 -4.19
CA GLY A 368 -13.35 -26.05 -5.53
C GLY A 368 -13.65 -27.39 -6.20
N ALA A 369 -14.73 -27.43 -6.97
CA ALA A 369 -15.01 -28.53 -7.89
C ALA A 369 -14.97 -28.04 -9.35
N ASP A 370 -14.79 -28.97 -10.28
CA ASP A 370 -14.90 -28.78 -11.72
C ASP A 370 -16.31 -29.18 -12.18
N ASP A 371 -17.17 -28.20 -12.48
CA ASP A 371 -18.56 -28.42 -12.87
C ASP A 371 -19.12 -27.16 -13.58
N VAL A 372 -20.26 -27.29 -14.24
CA VAL A 372 -21.14 -26.21 -14.67
C VAL A 372 -22.36 -26.16 -13.74
N TRP A 373 -22.40 -25.14 -12.90
CA TRP A 373 -23.56 -24.85 -12.07
C TRP A 373 -24.57 -24.02 -12.84
N TRP A 374 -25.84 -24.16 -12.49
CA TRP A 374 -26.90 -23.40 -13.15
C TRP A 374 -28.10 -23.21 -12.23
N SER A 375 -28.90 -22.21 -12.56
CA SER A 375 -30.23 -22.03 -11.97
C SER A 375 -31.21 -21.47 -12.99
N ILE A 376 -32.42 -22.01 -12.96
CA ILE A 376 -33.52 -21.66 -13.85
C ILE A 376 -34.77 -21.43 -13.03
N ILE A 377 -35.42 -20.29 -13.23
CA ILE A 377 -36.76 -20.01 -12.73
C ILE A 377 -37.73 -20.22 -13.89
N LEU A 378 -38.61 -21.20 -13.72
CA LEU A 378 -39.71 -21.47 -14.62
C LEU A 378 -41.00 -20.89 -14.02
N SER A 379 -41.78 -20.15 -14.81
CA SER A 379 -43.03 -19.57 -14.31
C SER A 379 -43.96 -20.65 -13.74
N PRO A 380 -44.61 -20.42 -12.57
CA PRO A 380 -45.55 -21.36 -11.96
C PRO A 380 -46.73 -21.78 -12.85
N ASP A 381 -47.02 -21.03 -13.90
CA ASP A 381 -48.09 -21.28 -14.87
C ASP A 381 -47.62 -21.95 -16.19
N ALA A 382 -46.31 -22.22 -16.33
CA ALA A 382 -45.73 -22.76 -17.56
C ALA A 382 -46.16 -24.22 -17.87
N GLY A 383 -46.80 -24.90 -16.92
CA GLY A 383 -47.24 -26.28 -17.05
C GLY A 383 -46.10 -27.31 -16.89
N THR A 384 -46.34 -28.54 -17.34
CA THR A 384 -45.40 -29.67 -17.22
C THR A 384 -44.73 -29.99 -18.55
N GLY A 385 -43.58 -30.68 -18.51
CA GLY A 385 -42.90 -31.17 -19.72
C GLY A 385 -41.77 -30.27 -20.22
N TRP A 386 -41.47 -29.20 -19.49
CA TRP A 386 -40.27 -28.39 -19.67
C TRP A 386 -39.03 -29.17 -19.26
N LYS A 387 -37.93 -28.96 -19.98
CA LYS A 387 -36.66 -29.63 -19.73
C LYS A 387 -35.50 -28.66 -19.85
N TYR A 388 -34.34 -29.08 -19.36
CA TYR A 388 -33.07 -28.42 -19.63
C TYR A 388 -32.04 -29.44 -20.08
N ILE A 389 -31.04 -28.97 -20.85
CA ILE A 389 -29.84 -29.73 -21.21
C ILE A 389 -28.63 -28.91 -20.79
N VAL A 390 -27.74 -29.50 -19.98
CA VAL A 390 -26.39 -28.97 -19.76
C VAL A 390 -25.43 -29.76 -20.61
N SER A 391 -24.70 -29.09 -21.50
CA SER A 391 -23.76 -29.74 -22.41
C SER A 391 -22.42 -29.96 -21.76
N GLY A 392 -22.17 -31.20 -21.32
CA GLY A 392 -20.96 -31.65 -20.65
C GLY A 392 -20.04 -32.54 -21.52
N GLU A 393 -19.29 -33.42 -20.85
CA GLU A 393 -18.64 -34.60 -21.46
C GLU A 393 -19.73 -35.57 -21.96
N GLU A 394 -20.79 -35.68 -21.16
CA GLU A 394 -22.09 -36.21 -21.54
C GLU A 394 -23.14 -35.09 -21.40
N ASP A 395 -24.06 -35.00 -22.35
CA ASP A 395 -25.20 -34.08 -22.24
C ASP A 395 -26.16 -34.58 -21.16
N HIS A 396 -26.45 -33.73 -20.18
CA HIS A 396 -27.39 -34.04 -19.10
C HIS A 396 -28.74 -33.39 -19.36
N GLU A 397 -29.72 -34.19 -19.80
CA GLU A 397 -31.11 -33.78 -19.98
C GLU A 397 -31.96 -34.15 -18.76
N ASN A 398 -32.65 -33.17 -18.16
CA ASN A 398 -33.57 -33.41 -17.05
C ASN A 398 -34.81 -32.51 -17.12
N VAL A 399 -35.81 -32.81 -16.31
CA VAL A 399 -37.10 -32.10 -16.27
C VAL A 399 -37.01 -30.87 -15.36
N LEU A 400 -37.56 -29.75 -15.81
CA LEU A 400 -37.76 -28.56 -14.99
C LEU A 400 -39.09 -28.63 -14.24
N SER A 401 -39.07 -28.18 -12.99
CA SER A 401 -40.29 -27.96 -12.20
C SER A 401 -40.67 -26.48 -12.21
N PRO A 402 -41.97 -26.14 -12.09
CA PRO A 402 -42.36 -24.74 -11.93
C PRO A 402 -41.77 -24.12 -10.64
N GLY A 403 -41.36 -22.87 -10.72
CA GLY A 403 -40.65 -22.15 -9.67
C GLY A 403 -39.13 -22.21 -9.85
N PHE A 404 -38.42 -22.22 -8.72
CA PHE A 404 -36.96 -22.16 -8.68
C PHE A 404 -36.31 -23.54 -8.83
N ASN A 405 -35.37 -23.67 -9.77
CA ASN A 405 -34.57 -24.86 -10.01
C ASN A 405 -33.08 -24.49 -10.00
N TRP A 406 -32.24 -25.40 -9.54
CA TRP A 406 -30.79 -25.28 -9.61
C TRP A 406 -30.16 -26.67 -9.69
N GLY A 407 -28.93 -26.75 -10.15
CA GLY A 407 -28.20 -28.00 -10.22
C GLY A 407 -26.79 -27.81 -10.76
N SER A 408 -26.13 -28.94 -10.96
CA SER A 408 -24.81 -29.01 -11.58
C SER A 408 -24.72 -30.26 -12.47
N SER A 409 -23.74 -30.29 -13.36
CA SER A 409 -23.41 -31.41 -14.24
C SER A 409 -22.17 -32.13 -13.71
N ALA A 410 -22.32 -33.31 -13.12
CA ALA A 410 -21.25 -34.01 -12.39
C ALA A 410 -20.02 -34.49 -13.23
N GLY A 411 -19.64 -33.82 -14.32
CA GLY A 411 -18.51 -34.13 -15.20
C GLY A 411 -17.85 -32.88 -15.80
N LYS A 412 -16.54 -32.97 -16.01
CA LYS A 412 -15.63 -31.85 -16.34
C LYS A 412 -15.47 -31.65 -17.83
N VAL A 413 -15.44 -30.40 -18.29
CA VAL A 413 -15.26 -30.13 -19.73
C VAL A 413 -14.44 -28.88 -19.97
N ALA A 414 -13.31 -29.05 -20.66
CA ALA A 414 -12.57 -27.93 -21.25
C ALA A 414 -13.34 -27.32 -22.44
N GLY A 415 -13.13 -26.04 -22.71
CA GLY A 415 -13.74 -25.32 -23.82
C GLY A 415 -15.10 -24.70 -23.47
N ALA A 416 -15.96 -24.58 -24.47
CA ALA A 416 -17.24 -23.90 -24.35
C ALA A 416 -18.21 -24.66 -23.45
N GLN A 417 -18.99 -23.93 -22.66
CA GLN A 417 -20.12 -24.46 -21.90
C GLN A 417 -21.44 -24.07 -22.57
N LYS A 418 -22.49 -24.86 -22.32
CA LYS A 418 -23.83 -24.55 -22.84
C LYS A 418 -24.93 -25.11 -21.93
N LEU A 419 -25.94 -24.29 -21.69
CA LEU A 419 -27.21 -24.66 -21.07
C LEU A 419 -28.34 -24.36 -22.06
N GLN A 420 -29.32 -25.25 -22.18
CA GLN A 420 -30.51 -25.06 -23.01
C GLN A 420 -31.78 -25.30 -22.19
N VAL A 421 -32.84 -24.57 -22.50
CA VAL A 421 -34.18 -24.79 -21.97
C VAL A 421 -35.12 -25.16 -23.11
N ILE A 422 -35.81 -26.29 -22.94
CA ILE A 422 -36.68 -26.89 -23.95
C ILE A 422 -38.12 -26.83 -23.48
N ASN A 423 -38.99 -26.31 -24.32
CA ASN A 423 -40.42 -26.25 -24.06
C ASN A 423 -41.11 -27.62 -24.30
N PRO A 424 -42.38 -27.80 -23.86
CA PRO A 424 -43.10 -29.06 -24.05
C PRO A 424 -43.31 -29.50 -25.52
N SER A 425 -43.15 -28.59 -26.50
CA SER A 425 -43.17 -28.94 -27.94
C SER A 425 -41.85 -29.48 -28.47
N GLY A 426 -40.78 -29.48 -27.66
CA GLY A 426 -39.45 -29.96 -28.05
C GLY A 426 -38.57 -28.90 -28.72
N GLU A 427 -38.94 -27.62 -28.61
CA GLU A 427 -38.15 -26.50 -29.12
C GLU A 427 -37.27 -25.92 -28.01
N VAL A 428 -36.01 -25.63 -28.34
CA VAL A 428 -35.10 -24.87 -27.47
C VAL A 428 -35.51 -23.41 -27.51
N VAL A 429 -36.07 -22.92 -26.40
CA VAL A 429 -36.58 -21.54 -26.30
C VAL A 429 -35.58 -20.58 -25.70
N MET A 430 -34.65 -21.07 -24.89
CA MET A 430 -33.58 -20.28 -24.31
C MET A 430 -32.28 -21.07 -24.30
N SER A 431 -31.15 -20.38 -24.40
CA SER A 431 -29.83 -20.98 -24.17
C SER A 431 -28.86 -19.99 -23.53
N ALA A 432 -27.92 -20.51 -22.75
CA ALA A 432 -26.77 -19.78 -22.24
C ALA A 432 -25.51 -20.40 -22.85
N THR A 433 -24.71 -19.59 -23.54
CA THR A 433 -23.42 -19.96 -24.14
C THR A 433 -22.63 -18.67 -24.44
N GLY A 434 -21.35 -18.76 -24.75
CA GLY A 434 -20.45 -17.62 -24.81
C GLY A 434 -19.48 -17.60 -23.62
N GLY A 435 -19.01 -16.40 -23.26
CA GLY A 435 -18.03 -16.20 -22.19
C GLY A 435 -16.64 -16.76 -22.52
N LEU A 436 -15.79 -16.80 -21.50
CA LEU A 436 -14.45 -17.40 -21.61
C LEU A 436 -14.51 -18.93 -21.63
N CYS A 437 -13.62 -19.55 -22.39
CA CYS A 437 -13.47 -21.00 -22.42
C CYS A 437 -12.89 -21.52 -21.09
N VAL A 438 -13.26 -22.76 -20.72
CA VAL A 438 -12.54 -23.49 -19.66
C VAL A 438 -11.21 -23.98 -20.22
N ASP A 439 -10.11 -23.45 -19.70
CA ASP A 439 -8.75 -23.81 -20.11
C ASP A 439 -8.25 -25.04 -19.35
N SER A 440 -7.47 -25.89 -20.04
CA SER A 440 -6.80 -27.05 -19.44
C SER A 440 -5.44 -26.71 -18.82
N GLY A 441 -4.90 -25.53 -19.12
CA GLY A 441 -3.67 -24.98 -18.56
C GLY A 441 -3.94 -23.95 -17.45
N CYS A 442 -2.95 -23.09 -17.20
CA CYS A 442 -3.04 -22.00 -16.23
C CYS A 442 -2.96 -20.63 -16.93
N PRO A 443 -4.08 -20.09 -17.41
CA PRO A 443 -4.12 -18.75 -18.00
C PRO A 443 -3.67 -17.69 -16.99
N ASN A 444 -2.94 -16.67 -17.45
CA ASN A 444 -2.40 -15.58 -16.61
C ASN A 444 -1.48 -16.03 -15.46
N LEU A 445 -1.05 -17.30 -15.44
CA LEU A 445 -0.26 -17.90 -14.35
C LEU A 445 -0.92 -17.80 -12.97
N ILE A 446 -2.25 -17.67 -12.90
CA ILE A 446 -3.00 -17.58 -11.64
C ILE A 446 -4.02 -18.72 -11.49
N TYR A 447 -4.21 -19.14 -10.25
CA TYR A 447 -5.27 -20.09 -9.85
C TYR A 447 -6.63 -19.40 -9.76
N ASN A 448 -7.09 -18.85 -10.89
CA ASN A 448 -8.32 -18.07 -10.98
C ASN A 448 -9.56 -18.90 -10.62
N SER A 449 -10.09 -18.63 -9.42
CA SER A 449 -11.31 -19.27 -8.92
C SER A 449 -12.55 -18.37 -9.05
N ASN A 450 -12.46 -17.25 -9.78
CA ASN A 450 -13.64 -16.48 -10.16
C ASN A 450 -14.49 -17.24 -11.19
N TYR A 451 -15.78 -16.91 -11.27
CA TYR A 451 -16.72 -17.52 -12.19
C TYR A 451 -16.93 -16.71 -13.46
N GLN A 452 -17.09 -17.41 -14.57
CA GLN A 452 -17.85 -16.91 -15.71
C GLN A 452 -19.33 -17.10 -15.43
N VAL A 453 -20.15 -16.06 -15.57
CA VAL A 453 -21.60 -16.13 -15.34
C VAL A 453 -22.33 -15.74 -16.61
N ILE A 454 -23.06 -16.69 -17.19
CA ILE A 454 -23.71 -16.55 -18.50
C ILE A 454 -25.22 -16.69 -18.35
N GLY A 455 -25.96 -15.66 -18.77
CA GLY A 455 -27.41 -15.61 -18.69
C GLY A 455 -28.08 -16.43 -19.79
N LEU A 456 -29.32 -16.85 -19.55
CA LEU A 456 -30.19 -17.39 -20.59
C LEU A 456 -30.65 -16.28 -21.54
N GLU A 457 -30.47 -16.52 -22.83
CA GLU A 457 -30.94 -15.67 -23.93
C GLU A 457 -31.93 -16.43 -24.82
N ASP A 458 -32.75 -15.69 -25.58
CA ASP A 458 -33.76 -16.26 -26.47
C ASP A 458 -33.13 -17.15 -27.57
N GLY A 459 -33.71 -18.34 -27.76
CA GLY A 459 -33.38 -19.25 -28.86
C GLY A 459 -32.22 -20.20 -28.61
N ASP A 460 -31.83 -20.93 -29.66
CA ASP A 460 -30.74 -21.91 -29.63
C ASP A 460 -29.44 -21.33 -30.22
N ASN A 461 -28.63 -20.73 -29.35
CA ASN A 461 -27.35 -20.17 -29.74
C ASN A 461 -26.28 -21.26 -29.88
N ALA A 462 -25.37 -21.08 -30.83
CA ALA A 462 -24.28 -22.03 -31.08
C ALA A 462 -23.33 -22.11 -29.87
N LYS A 463 -22.92 -23.33 -29.50
CA LYS A 463 -21.96 -23.56 -28.40
C LYS A 463 -20.61 -22.92 -28.78
N LYS A 464 -20.31 -21.76 -28.19
CA LYS A 464 -19.09 -20.96 -28.44
C LYS A 464 -18.56 -20.40 -27.14
N CYS A 465 -17.26 -20.11 -27.12
CA CYS A 465 -16.57 -19.35 -26.08
C CYS A 465 -15.38 -18.63 -26.73
N THR A 466 -14.84 -17.65 -26.04
CA THR A 466 -13.59 -16.98 -26.41
C THR A 466 -12.46 -17.61 -25.60
N ALA A 467 -11.40 -18.08 -26.27
CA ALA A 467 -10.21 -18.53 -25.54
C ALA A 467 -9.66 -17.35 -24.73
N ILE A 468 -9.13 -17.62 -23.54
CA ILE A 468 -8.64 -16.54 -22.67
C ILE A 468 -7.51 -15.78 -23.37
N SER A 469 -6.63 -16.50 -24.07
CA SER A 469 -5.60 -15.93 -24.95
C SER A 469 -6.13 -14.99 -26.03
N ASP A 470 -7.32 -15.28 -26.58
CA ASP A 470 -7.92 -14.52 -27.69
C ASP A 470 -8.72 -13.31 -27.19
N ALA A 471 -9.39 -13.46 -26.04
CA ALA A 471 -10.03 -12.35 -25.33
C ALA A 471 -8.98 -11.29 -24.96
N GLU A 472 -7.79 -11.76 -24.60
CA GLU A 472 -6.60 -10.96 -24.35
C GLU A 472 -5.86 -10.54 -25.64
N ASP A 473 -6.36 -10.79 -26.85
CA ASP A 473 -5.78 -10.35 -28.14
C ASP A 473 -6.69 -9.37 -28.92
N THR A 474 -7.90 -9.11 -28.40
CA THR A 474 -8.98 -8.45 -29.16
C THR A 474 -8.86 -6.94 -29.19
N SER A 475 -8.45 -6.33 -30.32
CA SER A 475 -8.98 -5.07 -30.94
C SER A 475 -10.15 -4.27 -30.27
N CYS A 476 -9.95 -3.05 -29.76
CA CYS A 476 -10.83 -2.18 -28.96
C CYS A 476 -10.33 -0.79 -29.32
N ASP A 477 -11.26 0.14 -29.38
CA ASP A 477 -11.10 1.47 -29.90
C ASP A 477 -11.60 2.46 -28.85
N GLY A 478 -10.67 3.20 -28.24
CA GLY A 478 -11.00 4.30 -27.33
C GLY A 478 -10.88 3.94 -25.84
N SER A 479 -10.02 4.69 -25.15
CA SER A 479 -9.82 4.78 -23.68
C SER A 479 -9.69 3.50 -22.84
N GLY A 480 -9.77 2.31 -23.42
CA GLY A 480 -9.47 1.02 -22.78
C GLY A 480 -8.88 0.08 -23.82
N CYS A 481 -7.58 -0.17 -23.73
CA CYS A 481 -6.81 -1.05 -24.62
C CYS A 481 -5.49 -1.43 -23.94
N LYS A 482 -4.82 -2.58 -24.13
CA LYS A 482 -5.21 -3.93 -24.51
C LYS A 482 -3.99 -4.83 -24.69
N SER A 483 -4.18 -6.08 -24.28
CA SER A 483 -3.68 -7.32 -24.90
C SER A 483 -2.20 -7.72 -24.73
N THR A 484 -1.98 -8.91 -24.15
CA THR A 484 -0.79 -9.74 -24.38
C THR A 484 -1.22 -11.20 -24.58
N VAL A 485 -0.76 -11.78 -25.69
CA VAL A 485 -0.73 -13.22 -25.95
C VAL A 485 0.18 -13.90 -24.92
N PHE A 486 -0.37 -14.82 -24.12
CA PHE A 486 0.41 -15.82 -23.40
C PHE A 486 0.58 -17.05 -24.30
N ASP A 487 1.76 -17.23 -24.90
CA ASP A 487 2.17 -18.57 -25.28
C ASP A 487 2.56 -19.33 -24.00
N GLY A 488 2.19 -20.60 -23.89
CA GLY A 488 2.32 -21.43 -22.68
C GLY A 488 3.75 -21.77 -22.25
N ASN A 489 4.68 -20.82 -22.35
CA ASN A 489 6.02 -20.89 -21.80
C ASN A 489 6.12 -19.78 -20.74
N GLY A 490 6.40 -20.13 -19.49
CA GLY A 490 6.71 -19.13 -18.46
C GLY A 490 7.94 -18.26 -18.82
N PRO A 491 8.61 -17.70 -17.80
CA PRO A 491 9.32 -16.39 -17.72
C PRO A 491 9.29 -15.32 -18.85
N SER A 492 8.68 -15.52 -20.02
CA SER A 492 8.87 -14.66 -21.20
C SER A 492 7.76 -13.63 -21.47
N ALA A 493 6.79 -13.43 -20.58
CA ALA A 493 5.69 -12.47 -20.81
C ALA A 493 6.17 -11.03 -21.10
N TRP A 494 7.22 -10.57 -20.40
CA TRP A 494 7.87 -9.27 -20.64
C TRP A 494 8.51 -9.16 -22.03
N ARG A 495 8.83 -10.30 -22.67
CA ARG A 495 9.42 -10.39 -24.02
C ARG A 495 8.38 -10.27 -25.14
N ASN A 496 7.10 -10.28 -24.79
CA ASN A 496 5.99 -10.12 -25.75
C ASN A 496 5.47 -8.68 -25.80
N ILE A 497 6.08 -7.75 -25.05
CA ILE A 497 5.73 -6.33 -25.01
C ILE A 497 6.72 -5.53 -25.85
N ASP A 498 6.22 -4.54 -26.60
CA ASP A 498 7.03 -3.62 -27.41
C ASP A 498 6.97 -2.17 -26.91
N CYS A 499 7.78 -1.31 -27.50
CA CYS A 499 7.93 0.09 -27.08
C CYS A 499 6.73 0.99 -27.40
N THR A 500 5.73 0.50 -28.14
CA THR A 500 4.48 1.21 -28.42
C THR A 500 3.43 0.97 -27.34
N TRP A 501 3.76 0.21 -26.30
CA TRP A 501 2.88 -0.05 -25.16
C TRP A 501 2.51 1.25 -24.42
N PHE A 502 1.23 1.39 -24.05
CA PHE A 502 0.68 2.67 -23.57
C PHE A 502 1.40 3.23 -22.33
N SER A 503 1.87 2.36 -21.44
CA SER A 503 2.61 2.75 -20.23
C SER A 503 4.09 3.06 -20.52
N VAL A 504 4.61 2.68 -21.68
CA VAL A 504 5.94 3.05 -22.15
C VAL A 504 5.88 4.42 -22.83
N GLU A 505 4.92 4.63 -23.73
CA GLU A 505 4.76 5.88 -24.49
C GLU A 505 4.30 7.07 -23.62
N ASN A 506 3.45 6.82 -22.62
CA ASN A 506 2.91 7.86 -21.76
C ASN A 506 3.65 7.95 -20.43
N ALA A 507 4.67 8.80 -20.39
CA ALA A 507 5.44 9.08 -19.18
C ALA A 507 4.66 9.81 -18.06
N SER A 508 3.40 10.20 -18.29
CA SER A 508 2.53 10.79 -17.24
C SER A 508 1.80 9.74 -16.40
N ILE A 509 1.90 8.46 -16.76
CA ILE A 509 1.36 7.36 -15.96
C ILE A 509 2.29 7.11 -14.77
N ASP A 510 1.70 6.81 -13.61
CA ASP A 510 2.43 6.47 -12.39
C ASP A 510 3.53 5.42 -12.64
N ALA A 511 4.71 5.63 -12.05
CA ALA A 511 5.90 4.84 -12.34
C ALA A 511 5.75 3.36 -11.95
N ALA A 512 5.04 3.05 -10.87
CA ALA A 512 4.76 1.68 -10.45
C ALA A 512 3.84 0.98 -11.44
N THR A 513 2.82 1.70 -11.92
CA THR A 513 1.93 1.23 -12.98
C THR A 513 2.72 0.94 -14.26
N ARG A 514 3.61 1.85 -14.66
CA ARG A 514 4.48 1.65 -15.84
C ARG A 514 5.36 0.40 -15.67
N TRP A 515 6.00 0.23 -14.52
CA TRP A 515 6.91 -0.88 -14.22
C TRP A 515 6.20 -2.25 -14.26
N ASN A 516 5.04 -2.33 -13.61
CA ASN A 516 4.30 -3.57 -13.45
C ASN A 516 3.57 -3.99 -14.72
N THR A 517 3.02 -3.04 -15.48
CA THR A 517 2.26 -3.33 -16.71
C THR A 517 3.13 -3.85 -17.86
N ILE A 518 4.45 -3.70 -17.79
CA ILE A 518 5.38 -4.31 -18.75
C ILE A 518 6.12 -5.55 -18.20
N PHE A 519 5.66 -6.10 -17.06
CA PHE A 519 6.25 -7.26 -16.40
C PHE A 519 7.74 -7.09 -16.06
N THR A 520 8.14 -5.89 -15.64
CA THR A 520 9.56 -5.59 -15.34
C THR A 520 10.09 -6.44 -14.18
N GLU A 521 9.25 -6.83 -13.21
CA GLU A 521 9.59 -7.77 -12.15
C GLU A 521 9.92 -9.19 -12.66
N SER A 522 9.13 -9.66 -13.62
CA SER A 522 9.40 -10.94 -14.29
C SER A 522 10.67 -10.86 -15.13
N ALA A 523 10.89 -9.74 -15.84
CA ALA A 523 12.12 -9.48 -16.58
C ALA A 523 13.35 -9.46 -15.66
N TRP A 524 13.26 -8.75 -14.54
CA TRP A 524 14.30 -8.68 -13.51
C TRP A 524 14.66 -10.07 -13.01
N THR A 525 13.65 -10.87 -12.64
CA THR A 525 13.85 -12.23 -12.17
C THR A 525 14.49 -13.13 -13.24
N ASP A 526 13.98 -13.09 -14.48
CA ASP A 526 14.47 -13.90 -15.60
C ASP A 526 15.95 -13.59 -15.92
N LEU A 527 16.29 -12.30 -16.05
CA LEU A 527 17.64 -11.84 -16.36
C LEU A 527 18.64 -12.19 -15.25
N ASN A 528 18.25 -12.05 -13.99
CA ASN A 528 19.10 -12.34 -12.84
C ASN A 528 19.24 -13.83 -12.57
N GLN A 529 18.19 -14.63 -12.79
CA GLN A 529 18.26 -16.08 -12.75
C GLN A 529 19.20 -16.61 -13.83
N TYR A 530 19.17 -16.05 -15.04
CA TYR A 530 20.12 -16.39 -16.09
C TYR A 530 21.57 -16.13 -15.66
N TRP A 531 21.84 -14.96 -15.07
CA TRP A 531 23.17 -14.61 -14.54
C TRP A 531 23.63 -15.61 -13.47
N LEU A 532 22.80 -15.87 -12.46
CA LEU A 532 23.14 -16.73 -11.32
C LEU A 532 23.28 -18.22 -11.70
N SER A 533 22.54 -18.68 -12.70
CA SER A 533 22.52 -20.10 -13.13
C SER A 533 23.65 -20.48 -14.08
N ASN A 534 24.34 -19.49 -14.67
CA ASN A 534 25.43 -19.70 -15.63
C ASN A 534 26.77 -19.20 -15.06
N PRO A 535 27.45 -19.96 -14.17
CA PRO A 535 28.77 -19.58 -13.66
C PRO A 535 29.77 -19.56 -14.82
N HIS A 536 30.13 -18.34 -15.22
CA HIS A 536 30.77 -17.98 -16.50
C HIS A 536 31.96 -18.86 -16.91
N GLN A 537 31.68 -19.88 -17.74
CA GLN A 537 32.69 -20.54 -18.56
C GLN A 537 32.73 -19.88 -19.95
N GLY A 538 33.65 -18.92 -20.13
CA GLY A 538 34.19 -18.58 -21.45
C GLY A 538 33.60 -17.36 -22.19
N GLY A 539 34.21 -16.19 -21.97
CA GLY A 539 34.77 -15.29 -23.00
C GLY A 539 33.87 -14.53 -23.99
N LEU A 540 33.84 -13.20 -23.85
CA LEU A 540 34.33 -12.31 -24.90
C LEU A 540 35.63 -11.64 -24.43
N ASN A 541 36.61 -11.62 -25.31
CA ASN A 541 38.03 -11.57 -24.99
C ASN A 541 38.61 -10.24 -25.50
N TYR A 542 38.68 -9.22 -24.65
CA TYR A 542 39.54 -8.06 -24.87
C TYR A 542 40.33 -7.75 -23.59
N SER A 543 41.58 -8.22 -23.60
CA SER A 543 42.66 -8.02 -22.62
C SER A 543 42.58 -8.81 -21.31
N ASN A 544 43.75 -9.40 -21.00
CA ASN A 544 43.99 -10.43 -19.99
C ASN A 544 43.48 -10.02 -18.59
N GLU A 545 42.70 -10.93 -17.98
CA GLU A 545 42.18 -10.98 -16.58
C GLU A 545 40.66 -10.74 -16.36
N ALA A 546 39.84 -10.51 -17.39
CA ALA A 546 38.41 -10.20 -17.19
C ALA A 546 37.48 -11.43 -17.01
N ARG A 547 36.80 -11.51 -15.85
CA ARG A 547 35.51 -12.21 -15.71
C ARG A 547 34.42 -11.33 -16.36
N PRO A 548 33.36 -11.88 -16.97
CA PRO A 548 32.29 -11.04 -17.51
C PRO A 548 31.61 -10.27 -16.36
N ILE A 549 31.31 -9.01 -16.63
CA ILE A 549 30.74 -8.09 -15.65
C ILE A 549 29.22 -8.20 -15.74
N PHE A 550 28.54 -8.28 -14.60
CA PHE A 550 27.09 -8.56 -14.49
C PHE A 550 26.22 -7.68 -15.41
N TRP A 551 26.49 -6.38 -15.51
CA TRP A 551 25.76 -5.40 -16.37
C TRP A 551 25.89 -5.69 -17.84
N GLU A 552 27.10 -5.99 -18.28
CA GLU A 552 27.37 -6.25 -19.69
C GLU A 552 26.56 -7.46 -20.13
N ILE A 553 26.44 -8.49 -19.27
CA ILE A 553 25.57 -9.63 -19.55
C ILE A 553 24.09 -9.22 -19.57
N ILE A 554 23.61 -8.45 -18.59
CA ILE A 554 22.20 -8.05 -18.52
C ILE A 554 21.82 -7.16 -19.72
N SER A 555 22.67 -6.17 -20.08
CA SER A 555 22.52 -5.34 -21.27
C SER A 555 22.48 -6.18 -22.54
N ASN A 556 23.43 -7.11 -22.71
CA ASN A 556 23.46 -8.00 -23.88
C ASN A 556 22.21 -8.90 -23.98
N LEU A 557 21.67 -9.37 -22.86
CA LEU A 557 20.46 -10.22 -22.84
C LEU A 557 19.19 -9.47 -23.28
N VAL A 558 19.15 -8.15 -23.09
CA VAL A 558 18.06 -7.29 -23.56
C VAL A 558 18.40 -6.54 -24.86
N HIS A 559 19.57 -6.83 -25.45
CA HIS A 559 20.12 -6.18 -26.65
C HIS A 559 20.37 -4.67 -26.49
N GLY A 560 20.69 -4.22 -25.28
CA GLY A 560 21.13 -2.85 -25.02
C GLY A 560 22.56 -2.57 -25.50
N PRO A 561 23.14 -1.43 -25.09
CA PRO A 561 24.49 -1.03 -25.49
C PRO A 561 25.55 -2.09 -25.16
N GLU A 562 26.43 -2.37 -26.14
CA GLU A 562 27.61 -3.22 -25.97
C GLU A 562 28.61 -2.54 -25.02
N HIS A 563 29.31 -3.34 -24.20
CA HIS A 563 30.33 -2.88 -23.25
C HIS A 563 29.82 -1.95 -22.13
N MET A 564 28.54 -2.05 -21.79
CA MET A 564 27.96 -1.32 -20.65
C MET A 564 28.61 -1.75 -19.33
N ASP A 565 29.35 -0.84 -18.67
CA ASP A 565 30.06 -1.04 -17.40
C ASP A 565 29.76 0.11 -16.42
N CYS A 566 28.60 0.05 -15.78
CA CYS A 566 28.17 1.07 -14.80
C CYS A 566 29.01 1.04 -13.50
N SER A 567 29.93 0.08 -13.35
CA SER A 567 30.80 -0.01 -12.19
C SER A 567 31.91 1.04 -12.17
N LYS A 568 32.18 1.71 -13.29
CA LYS A 568 33.30 2.66 -13.44
C LYS A 568 32.84 4.04 -13.88
N MET A 569 33.37 5.07 -13.23
CA MET A 569 33.19 6.48 -13.55
C MET A 569 34.16 6.92 -14.66
N ALA A 570 34.14 6.22 -15.78
CA ALA A 570 34.96 6.55 -16.95
C ALA A 570 34.06 6.94 -18.12
N ASP A 571 34.50 7.94 -18.90
CA ASP A 571 33.80 8.29 -20.12
C ASP A 571 33.73 7.07 -21.06
N SER A 572 32.61 6.90 -21.76
CA SER A 572 32.40 5.85 -22.76
C SER A 572 32.28 4.43 -22.21
N VAL A 573 31.75 4.27 -20.99
CA VAL A 573 31.40 2.96 -20.40
C VAL A 573 29.98 2.50 -20.72
N GLY A 574 29.25 3.22 -21.58
CA GLY A 574 27.89 2.85 -21.99
C GLY A 574 26.81 3.10 -20.94
N CYS A 575 27.14 3.75 -19.81
CA CYS A 575 26.20 4.18 -18.78
C CYS A 575 26.08 5.71 -18.65
N ASP A 576 26.75 6.45 -19.54
CA ASP A 576 26.77 7.92 -19.54
C ASP A 576 25.45 8.53 -20.04
N ASP A 577 24.73 7.81 -20.91
CA ASP A 577 23.49 8.25 -21.53
C ASP A 577 22.35 7.25 -21.25
N PHE A 578 21.11 7.76 -21.17
CA PHE A 578 19.92 6.91 -21.07
C PHE A 578 19.70 6.15 -22.39
N VAL A 579 19.34 4.88 -22.27
CA VAL A 579 19.00 4.00 -23.40
C VAL A 579 17.59 4.34 -23.89
N GLU A 580 17.35 4.42 -25.19
CA GLU A 580 15.98 4.55 -25.71
C GLU A 580 15.28 3.19 -25.77
N CYS A 581 13.95 3.17 -25.68
CA CYS A 581 13.23 1.89 -25.71
C CYS A 581 13.49 1.09 -27.00
N ASN A 582 13.60 1.77 -28.15
CA ASN A 582 13.85 1.11 -29.44
C ASN A 582 15.28 0.57 -29.59
N ASP A 583 16.18 0.91 -28.66
CA ASP A 583 17.56 0.42 -28.63
C ASP A 583 17.71 -0.90 -27.86
N VAL A 584 16.60 -1.43 -27.31
CA VAL A 584 16.52 -2.75 -26.68
C VAL A 584 15.42 -3.59 -27.33
N ASN A 585 15.43 -4.90 -27.12
CA ASN A 585 14.40 -5.77 -27.68
C ASN A 585 13.02 -5.56 -27.04
N HIS A 586 12.99 -5.16 -25.75
CA HIS A 586 11.75 -5.10 -24.95
C HIS A 586 11.78 -3.94 -23.95
N PRO A 587 10.64 -3.28 -23.67
CA PRO A 587 10.58 -2.10 -22.81
C PRO A 587 10.97 -2.37 -21.35
N ALA A 588 10.79 -3.60 -20.85
CA ALA A 588 11.26 -3.97 -19.51
C ALA A 588 12.79 -3.88 -19.40
N GLY A 589 13.52 -4.25 -20.47
CA GLY A 589 14.96 -4.05 -20.56
C GLY A 589 15.33 -2.57 -20.51
N TYR A 590 14.57 -1.73 -21.22
CA TYR A 590 14.74 -0.27 -21.21
C TYR A 590 14.56 0.31 -19.80
N PHE A 591 13.55 -0.14 -19.03
CA PHE A 591 13.34 0.30 -17.64
C PHE A 591 14.47 -0.13 -16.71
N ILE A 592 14.93 -1.38 -16.84
CA ILE A 592 16.01 -1.93 -16.03
C ILE A 592 17.33 -1.21 -16.32
N LEU A 593 17.72 -1.08 -17.60
CA LEU A 593 18.96 -0.42 -17.98
C LEU A 593 18.98 1.06 -17.57
N ASN A 594 17.86 1.77 -17.70
CA ASN A 594 17.79 3.16 -17.27
C ASN A 594 17.74 3.34 -15.75
N GLY A 595 17.27 2.35 -15.00
CA GLY A 595 17.49 2.32 -13.55
C GLY A 595 18.98 2.20 -13.21
N TYR A 596 19.74 1.36 -13.92
CA TYR A 596 21.19 1.28 -13.76
C TYR A 596 21.90 2.59 -14.14
N VAL A 597 21.54 3.20 -15.26
CA VAL A 597 22.03 4.52 -15.68
C VAL A 597 21.72 5.58 -14.62
N SER A 598 20.51 5.56 -14.03
CA SER A 598 20.13 6.50 -12.97
C SER A 598 21.03 6.32 -11.73
N ILE A 599 21.24 5.09 -11.28
CA ILE A 599 22.10 4.80 -10.12
C ILE A 599 23.56 5.16 -10.42
N HIS A 600 24.05 4.85 -11.63
CA HIS A 600 25.39 5.21 -12.10
C HIS A 600 25.59 6.73 -12.14
N ASN A 601 24.56 7.47 -12.57
CA ASN A 601 24.60 8.91 -12.69
C ASN A 601 24.37 9.67 -11.38
N VAL A 602 23.88 9.02 -10.31
CA VAL A 602 23.76 9.65 -8.99
C VAL A 602 25.14 10.19 -8.53
N PRO A 603 26.24 9.41 -8.50
CA PRO A 603 27.58 9.93 -8.23
C PRO A 603 28.09 11.01 -9.20
N SER A 604 27.80 10.90 -10.51
CA SER A 604 28.30 11.83 -11.56
C SER A 604 27.58 13.17 -11.56
N LEU A 605 26.27 13.17 -11.27
CA LEU A 605 25.44 14.37 -11.07
C LEU A 605 25.74 15.06 -9.73
N LEU A 606 26.38 14.36 -8.77
CA LEU A 606 26.57 14.84 -7.41
C LEU A 606 27.82 15.67 -7.13
N CYS A 607 28.75 15.89 -8.07
CA CYS A 607 29.83 16.86 -7.84
C CYS A 607 30.71 17.23 -9.06
N PRO A 608 30.24 18.01 -10.04
CA PRO A 608 31.12 18.56 -11.07
C PRO A 608 31.55 20.01 -10.76
N VAL A 609 31.92 20.39 -9.53
CA VAL A 609 32.49 21.75 -9.28
C VAL A 609 33.62 21.77 -8.23
N SER A 610 34.82 21.52 -8.74
CA SER A 610 36.11 22.16 -8.37
C SER A 610 36.74 21.98 -6.98
N THR A 611 37.74 21.09 -6.91
CA THR A 611 39.15 21.43 -6.61
C THR A 611 39.43 22.65 -5.71
N PHE A 612 39.14 22.68 -4.41
CA PHE A 612 39.88 23.57 -3.47
C PHE A 612 39.95 23.00 -2.04
N PHE A 613 41.18 22.65 -1.61
CA PHE A 613 41.63 22.33 -0.24
C PHE A 613 40.73 21.43 0.64
N CYS A 614 40.74 20.11 0.40
CA CYS A 614 40.24 19.17 1.40
C CYS A 614 41.42 18.53 2.15
N LEU A 615 41.61 18.92 3.43
CA LEU A 615 42.76 18.54 4.26
C LEU A 615 42.53 17.26 5.10
N THR A 616 41.34 16.64 5.05
CA THR A 616 41.08 15.37 5.76
C THR A 616 40.08 14.46 5.03
N LEU A 617 40.46 13.19 4.92
CA LEU A 617 39.75 12.06 4.29
C LEU A 617 38.30 11.85 4.80
N HIS A 618 38.03 12.23 6.05
CA HIS A 618 36.69 12.14 6.67
C HIS A 618 35.68 13.04 5.96
N THR A 619 36.04 14.30 5.68
CA THR A 619 35.13 15.33 5.16
C THR A 619 34.53 14.96 3.80
N VAL A 620 35.29 14.21 3.00
CA VAL A 620 34.92 13.74 1.66
C VAL A 620 33.82 12.67 1.70
N LEU A 621 33.87 11.74 2.66
CA LEU A 621 32.83 10.71 2.87
C LEU A 621 31.54 11.31 3.47
N LEU A 622 31.69 12.34 4.32
CA LEU A 622 30.58 13.07 4.94
C LEU A 622 29.75 13.83 3.89
N GLU A 623 30.42 14.51 2.97
CA GLU A 623 29.78 15.29 1.90
C GLU A 623 29.04 14.39 0.89
N TYR A 624 29.61 13.23 0.55
CA TYR A 624 28.95 12.25 -0.33
C TYR A 624 27.64 11.74 0.29
N THR A 625 27.67 11.30 1.54
CA THR A 625 26.50 10.74 2.24
C THR A 625 25.38 11.78 2.36
N HIS A 626 25.74 13.02 2.71
CA HIS A 626 24.78 14.11 2.85
C HIS A 626 24.16 14.50 1.49
N CYS A 627 24.95 14.56 0.42
CA CYS A 627 24.46 14.87 -0.92
C CYS A 627 23.57 13.76 -1.50
N THR A 628 23.99 12.50 -1.42
CA THR A 628 23.21 11.34 -1.89
C THR A 628 21.86 11.28 -1.19
N ASN A 629 21.84 11.39 0.15
CA ASN A 629 20.59 11.33 0.91
C ASN A 629 19.68 12.54 0.65
N LYS A 630 20.24 13.74 0.42
CA LYS A 630 19.46 14.93 0.04
C LYS A 630 18.84 14.80 -1.34
N THR A 631 19.53 14.20 -2.30
CA THR A 631 18.98 13.91 -3.63
C THR A 631 17.86 12.86 -3.55
N LEU A 632 18.02 11.81 -2.75
CA LEU A 632 16.97 10.80 -2.52
C LEU A 632 15.69 11.43 -1.94
N THR A 633 15.79 12.42 -1.03
CA THR A 633 14.61 13.10 -0.47
C THR A 633 13.80 13.92 -1.49
N LYS A 634 14.37 14.18 -2.66
CA LYS A 634 13.71 14.93 -3.74
C LYS A 634 13.05 14.05 -4.79
N ILE A 635 13.19 12.73 -4.68
CA ILE A 635 12.41 11.77 -5.47
C ILE A 635 11.00 11.71 -4.87
N PRO A 636 9.92 11.93 -5.65
CA PRO A 636 8.56 12.01 -5.14
C PRO A 636 8.17 10.83 -4.24
N PHE A 637 8.53 9.60 -4.64
CA PHE A 637 8.30 8.41 -3.84
C PHE A 637 8.96 8.46 -2.46
N TYR A 638 10.24 8.82 -2.36
CA TYR A 638 10.97 8.86 -1.09
C TYR A 638 10.64 10.10 -0.25
N ALA A 639 10.19 11.19 -0.89
CA ALA A 639 9.62 12.35 -0.21
C ALA A 639 8.33 11.98 0.55
N ASP A 640 7.49 11.13 -0.05
CA ASP A 640 6.22 10.70 0.52
C ASP A 640 6.35 9.45 1.43
N ASN A 641 7.48 8.74 1.40
CA ASN A 641 7.73 7.49 2.15
C ASN A 641 9.00 7.54 3.04
N PRO A 642 8.99 8.33 4.14
CA PRO A 642 10.17 8.59 4.99
C PRO A 642 10.74 7.34 5.70
N LEU A 643 9.93 6.31 5.93
CA LEU A 643 10.36 5.03 6.51
C LEU A 643 11.15 4.17 5.50
N GLN A 644 10.76 4.17 4.22
CA GLN A 644 11.51 3.46 3.18
C GLN A 644 12.80 4.20 2.81
N LEU A 645 12.76 5.54 2.86
CA LEU A 645 13.96 6.37 2.82
C LEU A 645 14.91 6.03 3.99
N SER A 646 14.40 5.70 5.19
CA SER A 646 15.23 5.25 6.33
C SER A 646 15.95 3.93 6.05
N ASN A 647 15.25 2.92 5.53
CA ASN A 647 15.87 1.63 5.19
C ASN A 647 16.87 1.75 4.02
N LEU A 648 16.66 2.71 3.12
CA LEU A 648 17.60 3.00 2.04
C LEU A 648 18.83 3.77 2.53
N LYS A 649 18.67 4.65 3.53
CA LYS A 649 19.81 5.27 4.23
C LYS A 649 20.70 4.20 4.86
N ASP A 650 20.13 3.13 5.41
CA ASP A 650 20.92 2.00 5.94
C ASP A 650 21.78 1.34 4.86
N VAL A 651 21.31 1.30 3.60
CA VAL A 651 22.05 0.79 2.44
C VAL A 651 23.14 1.77 1.99
N THR A 652 22.86 3.08 1.93
CA THR A 652 23.87 4.11 1.66
C THR A 652 24.95 4.15 2.75
N ASN A 653 24.55 4.00 4.01
CA ASN A 653 25.44 3.91 5.17
C ASN A 653 26.27 2.61 5.15
N ALA A 654 25.70 1.49 4.69
CA ALA A 654 26.44 0.24 4.47
C ALA A 654 27.44 0.34 3.30
N LEU A 655 27.10 1.05 2.23
CA LEU A 655 27.99 1.34 1.08
C LEU A 655 29.15 2.25 1.51
N VAL A 656 28.88 3.28 2.31
CA VAL A 656 29.89 4.18 2.90
C VAL A 656 30.78 3.43 3.90
N GLY A 657 30.21 2.56 4.74
CA GLY A 657 30.95 1.69 5.66
C GLY A 657 31.88 0.69 4.96
N ASN A 658 31.47 0.16 3.80
CA ASN A 658 32.33 -0.65 2.94
C ASN A 658 33.46 0.18 2.29
N GLY A 659 33.17 1.39 1.81
CA GLY A 659 34.19 2.34 1.33
C GLY A 659 35.24 2.65 2.38
N VAL A 660 34.83 2.90 3.63
CA VAL A 660 35.72 3.11 4.79
C VAL A 660 36.61 1.89 5.07
N THR A 661 36.06 0.68 4.94
CA THR A 661 36.81 -0.57 5.17
C THR A 661 37.89 -0.81 4.11
N ILE A 662 37.60 -0.48 2.85
CA ILE A 662 38.57 -0.60 1.75
C ILE A 662 39.67 0.47 1.86
N ILE A 663 39.30 1.69 2.27
CA ILE A 663 40.25 2.80 2.55
C ILE A 663 41.23 2.43 3.67
N LYS A 664 40.78 1.71 4.70
CA LYS A 664 41.64 1.17 5.76
C LYS A 664 42.71 0.23 5.20
N ASP A 665 42.37 -0.59 4.21
CA ASP A 665 43.30 -1.55 3.60
C ASP A 665 44.31 -0.87 2.65
N VAL A 666 43.92 0.22 1.98
CA VAL A 666 44.84 1.06 1.16
C VAL A 666 45.79 1.91 2.02
N ILE A 667 45.32 2.46 3.14
CA ILE A 667 46.17 3.22 4.09
C ILE A 667 47.14 2.29 4.83
N ALA A 668 46.72 1.05 5.11
CA ALA A 668 47.55 0.07 5.80
C ALA A 668 48.71 -0.47 4.96
N THR A 669 48.72 -0.23 3.64
CA THR A 669 49.66 -0.86 2.70
C THR A 669 50.86 -0.01 2.26
N GLU A 670 50.92 1.31 2.50
CA GLU A 670 52.08 2.11 2.05
C GLU A 670 52.67 3.12 3.06
N ASP A 671 54.00 3.21 2.99
CA ASP A 671 54.94 3.87 3.90
C ASP A 671 55.03 5.39 3.66
N THR A 672 54.94 6.17 4.75
CA THR A 672 55.38 7.57 5.06
C THR A 672 55.48 8.69 4.01
N HIS A 673 55.31 8.47 2.71
CA HIS A 673 55.54 9.45 1.65
C HIS A 673 54.31 10.30 1.27
N LEU A 674 53.11 9.89 1.68
CA LEU A 674 51.85 10.54 1.31
C LEU A 674 51.49 11.77 2.17
N ARG A 675 51.98 11.89 3.41
CA ARG A 675 51.70 13.06 4.29
C ARG A 675 52.12 14.40 3.68
N THR A 676 53.07 14.41 2.75
CA THR A 676 53.52 15.60 2.01
C THR A 676 52.98 15.69 0.58
N GLN A 677 52.49 14.60 -0.03
CA GLN A 677 51.87 14.61 -1.37
C GLN A 677 50.38 15.01 -1.36
N PHE A 678 49.70 14.91 -0.22
CA PHE A 678 48.33 15.45 -0.03
C PHE A 678 48.23 16.97 -0.29
N LEU A 679 49.36 17.67 -0.43
CA LEU A 679 49.43 19.09 -0.82
C LEU A 679 49.32 19.32 -2.34
N THR A 680 49.15 18.27 -3.16
CA THR A 680 49.00 18.40 -4.62
C THR A 680 47.63 17.91 -5.10
N SER A 681 46.90 18.78 -5.78
CA SER A 681 45.46 18.70 -6.10
C SER A 681 45.02 17.54 -7.00
N SER A 682 45.94 16.83 -7.68
CA SER A 682 45.59 15.75 -8.62
C SER A 682 45.43 14.38 -7.98
N ALA A 683 46.12 14.09 -6.87
CA ALA A 683 46.06 12.78 -6.21
C ALA A 683 44.72 12.55 -5.49
N VAL A 684 44.13 13.61 -4.93
CA VAL A 684 42.83 13.57 -4.26
C VAL A 684 41.69 13.30 -5.26
N VAL A 685 41.77 13.87 -6.46
CA VAL A 685 40.79 13.64 -7.53
C VAL A 685 40.84 12.20 -8.03
N LEU A 686 42.03 11.67 -8.31
CA LEU A 686 42.20 10.26 -8.72
C LEU A 686 41.74 9.29 -7.62
N PHE A 687 41.95 9.63 -6.35
CA PHE A 687 41.49 8.83 -5.21
C PHE A 687 39.97 8.86 -5.04
N TRP A 688 39.33 10.02 -5.28
CA TRP A 688 37.87 10.15 -5.28
C TRP A 688 37.20 9.28 -6.35
N TYR A 689 37.68 9.37 -7.59
CA TYR A 689 37.20 8.51 -8.68
C TYR A 689 37.40 7.02 -8.36
N SER A 690 38.57 6.63 -7.86
CA SER A 690 38.84 5.25 -7.46
C SER A 690 37.95 4.74 -6.31
N THR A 691 37.48 5.63 -5.43
CA THR A 691 36.58 5.27 -4.33
C THR A 691 35.17 5.04 -4.85
N ILE A 692 34.68 5.91 -5.73
CA ILE A 692 33.37 5.75 -6.37
C ILE A 692 33.37 4.49 -7.24
N ASP A 693 34.44 4.25 -8.01
CA ASP A 693 34.60 3.02 -8.80
C ASP A 693 34.50 1.78 -7.92
N SER A 694 35.19 1.75 -6.77
CA SER A 694 35.14 0.59 -5.87
C SER A 694 33.77 0.41 -5.20
N MET A 695 33.06 1.49 -4.88
CA MET A 695 31.69 1.45 -4.36
C MET A 695 30.72 0.94 -5.41
N ASN A 696 30.81 1.47 -6.63
CA ASN A 696 30.05 1.03 -7.76
C ASN A 696 30.37 -0.44 -8.03
N GLU A 697 31.62 -0.88 -8.15
CA GLU A 697 32.00 -2.30 -8.25
C GLU A 697 31.35 -3.20 -7.17
N SER A 698 31.11 -2.71 -5.95
CA SER A 698 30.44 -3.48 -4.89
C SER A 698 28.93 -3.56 -5.06
N LEU A 699 28.28 -2.42 -5.33
CA LEU A 699 26.86 -2.36 -5.69
C LEU A 699 26.57 -3.09 -7.00
N PHE A 700 27.60 -3.12 -7.84
CA PHE A 700 27.61 -3.59 -9.19
C PHE A 700 28.54 -4.83 -9.34
N ASN A 701 28.44 -5.81 -8.44
CA ASN A 701 29.16 -7.11 -8.56
C ASN A 701 28.31 -8.32 -8.96
N GLY A 702 26.98 -8.23 -9.00
CA GLY A 702 26.08 -9.34 -9.36
C GLY A 702 26.00 -10.48 -8.34
N THR A 703 26.41 -10.25 -7.09
CA THR A 703 26.07 -11.16 -5.98
C THR A 703 24.59 -11.05 -5.65
N SER A 704 24.01 -12.09 -5.02
CA SER A 704 22.59 -12.04 -4.61
C SER A 704 22.28 -10.81 -3.75
N ALA A 705 23.19 -10.44 -2.85
CA ALA A 705 23.04 -9.25 -2.01
C ALA A 705 23.01 -7.94 -2.81
N SER A 706 23.84 -7.80 -3.84
CA SER A 706 23.82 -6.59 -4.68
C SER A 706 22.63 -6.56 -5.64
N ILE A 707 22.20 -7.71 -6.14
CA ILE A 707 20.95 -7.86 -6.91
C ILE A 707 19.75 -7.44 -6.05
N ASP A 708 19.66 -7.90 -4.81
CA ASP A 708 18.56 -7.53 -3.89
C ASP A 708 18.54 -6.02 -3.59
N ILE A 709 19.72 -5.41 -3.45
CA ILE A 709 19.86 -3.96 -3.25
C ILE A 709 19.36 -3.19 -4.49
N LEU A 710 19.83 -3.57 -5.68
CA LEU A 710 19.42 -2.92 -6.94
C LEU A 710 17.94 -3.11 -7.22
N HIS A 711 17.39 -4.28 -6.90
CA HIS A 711 15.96 -4.57 -6.97
C HIS A 711 15.17 -3.59 -6.10
N SER A 712 15.51 -3.49 -4.82
CA SER A 712 14.86 -2.58 -3.87
C SER A 712 14.85 -1.11 -4.35
N LEU A 713 15.96 -0.68 -4.96
CA LEU A 713 16.14 0.65 -5.53
C LEU A 713 15.24 0.92 -6.74
N MET A 714 14.99 -0.10 -7.57
CA MET A 714 14.40 0.05 -8.91
C MET A 714 12.94 -0.42 -9.00
N THR A 715 12.53 -1.41 -8.19
CA THR A 715 11.18 -1.99 -8.14
C THR A 715 10.11 -0.91 -8.08
N ASP A 716 8.96 -1.19 -8.71
CA ASP A 716 7.85 -0.25 -8.88
C ASP A 716 8.26 1.02 -9.64
N GLY A 717 9.32 0.94 -10.44
CA GLY A 717 9.73 2.04 -11.31
C GLY A 717 10.21 3.28 -10.57
N LYS A 718 10.66 3.15 -9.32
CA LYS A 718 11.11 4.26 -8.45
C LYS A 718 12.16 5.18 -9.10
N LEU A 719 12.87 4.70 -10.12
CA LEU A 719 13.91 5.43 -10.85
C LEU A 719 13.53 5.75 -12.32
N LEU A 720 12.25 5.62 -12.70
CA LEU A 720 11.78 5.92 -14.06
C LEU A 720 11.50 7.41 -14.32
N GLU A 721 11.30 8.21 -13.26
CA GLU A 721 11.06 9.64 -13.39
C GLU A 721 12.37 10.39 -13.61
N THR A 722 12.60 10.84 -14.83
CA THR A 722 13.85 11.46 -15.29
C THR A 722 14.06 12.90 -14.81
N SER A 723 13.14 13.47 -14.03
CA SER A 723 13.31 14.79 -13.40
C SER A 723 13.72 14.66 -11.95
N PHE A 724 14.93 14.16 -11.71
CA PHE A 724 15.56 14.37 -10.41
C PHE A 724 15.84 15.86 -10.27
N ASP A 725 15.15 16.53 -9.35
CA ASP A 725 15.41 17.92 -9.01
C ASP A 725 16.71 17.98 -8.17
N VAL A 726 17.86 17.69 -8.79
CA VAL A 726 19.15 17.64 -8.09
C VAL A 726 19.38 18.94 -7.30
N PRO A 727 20.02 18.90 -6.12
CA PRO A 727 20.41 20.12 -5.41
C PRO A 727 21.15 21.05 -6.39
N SER A 728 20.77 22.33 -6.43
CA SER A 728 21.44 23.26 -7.35
C SER A 728 22.93 23.34 -7.03
N ASP A 729 23.79 23.68 -8.00
CA ASP A 729 25.21 23.94 -7.76
C ASP A 729 25.44 24.89 -6.57
N GLN A 730 24.50 25.84 -6.36
CA GLN A 730 24.52 26.77 -5.23
C GLN A 730 24.21 26.11 -3.88
N ASP A 731 23.29 25.14 -3.84
CA ASP A 731 22.98 24.38 -2.64
C ASP A 731 24.12 23.45 -2.25
N ILE A 732 24.75 22.82 -3.24
CA ILE A 732 25.92 21.96 -3.06
C ILE A 732 27.12 22.80 -2.58
N THR A 733 27.40 23.93 -3.24
CA THR A 733 28.47 24.85 -2.84
C THR A 733 28.30 25.32 -1.39
N ARG A 734 27.07 25.67 -0.96
CA ARG A 734 26.82 26.09 0.42
C ARG A 734 27.05 24.99 1.44
N ILE A 735 26.68 23.74 1.13
CA ILE A 735 26.91 22.59 2.00
C ILE A 735 28.41 22.37 2.21
N ILE A 736 29.18 22.37 1.12
CA ILE A 736 30.63 22.16 1.11
C ILE A 736 31.36 23.31 1.81
N GLU A 737 31.03 24.55 1.48
CA GLU A 737 31.63 25.73 2.12
C GLU A 737 31.41 25.72 3.63
N LYS A 738 30.19 25.37 4.09
CA LYS A 738 29.88 25.33 5.52
C LYS A 738 30.72 24.30 6.27
N ALA A 739 30.92 23.12 5.68
CA ALA A 739 31.74 22.05 6.26
C ALA A 739 33.22 22.44 6.31
N ILE A 740 33.75 23.00 5.21
CA ILE A 740 35.13 23.47 5.12
C ILE A 740 35.42 24.57 6.15
N PHE A 741 34.55 25.57 6.25
CA PHE A 741 34.74 26.66 7.22
C PHE A 741 34.58 26.18 8.66
N GLY A 742 33.74 25.18 8.92
CA GLY A 742 33.65 24.51 10.21
C GLY A 742 34.97 23.92 10.72
N LEU A 743 35.81 23.43 9.79
CA LEU A 743 37.15 22.92 10.08
C LEU A 743 38.21 24.02 10.11
N LEU A 744 38.21 24.88 9.09
CA LEU A 744 39.27 25.88 8.89
C LEU A 744 39.23 27.00 9.92
N ILE A 745 38.05 27.43 10.39
CA ILE A 745 37.93 28.53 11.34
C ILE A 745 38.62 28.18 12.68
N PRO A 746 38.31 27.05 13.34
CA PRO A 746 39.03 26.61 14.55
C PRO A 746 40.53 26.44 14.31
N LEU A 747 40.91 25.80 13.21
CA LEU A 747 42.31 25.57 12.87
C LEU A 747 43.09 26.87 12.67
N THR A 748 42.44 27.90 12.11
CA THR A 748 43.05 29.22 11.90
C THR A 748 43.32 29.94 13.22
N TRP A 749 42.45 29.80 14.22
CA TRP A 749 42.72 30.34 15.56
C TRP A 749 43.95 29.67 16.20
N THR A 750 44.08 28.36 16.06
CA THR A 750 45.20 27.56 16.59
C THR A 750 46.53 27.84 15.87
N LEU A 751 46.51 27.99 14.54
CA LEU A 751 47.71 28.18 13.70
C LEU A 751 48.12 29.65 13.54
N SER A 752 47.35 30.59 14.09
CA SER A 752 47.65 32.03 14.03
C SER A 752 49.01 32.37 14.67
N PRO A 753 49.79 33.32 14.13
CA PRO A 753 51.05 33.78 14.74
C PRO A 753 50.91 34.30 16.18
N ASP A 754 49.72 34.80 16.54
CA ASP A 754 49.41 35.29 17.89
C ASP A 754 48.99 34.15 18.85
N THR A 755 48.78 32.93 18.35
CA THR A 755 48.25 31.73 19.05
C THR A 755 47.05 32.03 19.95
N TYR A 756 45.84 31.83 19.43
CA TYR A 756 44.60 31.97 20.20
C TYR A 756 44.18 30.63 20.77
N ASN A 757 43.84 30.59 22.06
CA ASN A 757 43.38 29.39 22.75
C ASN A 757 41.85 29.32 22.70
N ALA A 758 41.33 28.98 21.51
CA ALA A 758 39.90 28.80 21.31
C ALA A 758 39.39 27.61 22.11
N VAL A 759 38.49 27.86 23.06
CA VAL A 759 37.87 26.82 23.89
C VAL A 759 36.38 27.09 24.09
N VAL A 760 35.60 26.03 24.28
CA VAL A 760 34.21 26.09 24.71
C VAL A 760 34.16 25.85 26.22
N VAL A 761 33.80 26.88 26.97
CA VAL A 761 33.68 26.81 28.43
C VAL A 761 32.28 26.33 28.81
N ASP A 762 32.19 25.19 29.49
CA ASP A 762 30.96 24.73 30.14
C ASP A 762 30.76 25.50 31.47
N SER A 763 29.64 26.23 31.56
CA SER A 763 29.29 27.01 32.75
C SER A 763 28.65 26.20 33.88
N GLN A 764 28.22 24.96 33.60
CA GLN A 764 27.43 24.12 34.51
C GLN A 764 26.18 24.82 35.08
N SER A 765 25.63 25.75 34.31
CA SER A 765 24.49 26.59 34.71
C SER A 765 23.41 26.57 33.64
N THR A 766 22.18 26.67 34.10
CA THR A 766 20.99 26.61 33.25
C THR A 766 20.75 27.91 32.49
N CYS A 767 20.10 27.83 31.33
CA CYS A 767 19.92 28.97 30.42
C CYS A 767 19.02 30.11 30.96
N ASP A 768 18.36 29.93 32.11
CA ASP A 768 17.65 30.99 32.83
C ASP A 768 18.59 31.94 33.59
N LYS A 769 19.87 31.58 33.77
CA LYS A 769 20.85 32.38 34.51
C LYS A 769 21.56 33.39 33.60
N SER A 770 21.68 34.63 34.07
CA SER A 770 22.44 35.66 33.35
C SER A 770 23.91 35.64 33.77
N ASN A 771 24.79 35.35 32.80
CA ASN A 771 26.26 35.36 32.93
C ASN A 771 26.81 34.75 34.25
N PRO A 772 26.57 33.44 34.50
CA PRO A 772 27.02 32.74 35.71
C PRO A 772 28.54 32.81 35.96
N LEU A 773 29.34 33.01 34.91
CA LEU A 773 30.80 33.10 34.98
C LEU A 773 31.34 34.55 34.93
N SER A 774 30.55 35.54 35.38
CA SER A 774 30.91 36.97 35.32
C SER A 774 32.23 37.35 36.02
N THR A 775 32.74 36.52 36.93
CA THR A 775 34.05 36.67 37.58
C THR A 775 35.24 36.30 36.70
N TYR A 776 35.01 35.55 35.62
CA TYR A 776 36.01 35.10 34.66
C TYR A 776 35.77 35.68 33.26
N ILE A 777 34.51 35.83 32.86
CA ILE A 777 34.11 36.24 31.52
C ILE A 777 33.29 37.53 31.60
N SER A 778 33.85 38.62 31.09
CA SER A 778 33.13 39.90 31.04
C SER A 778 31.82 39.76 30.24
N SER A 779 30.78 40.51 30.62
CA SER A 779 29.47 40.47 29.91
C SER A 779 29.58 40.73 28.40
N SER A 780 30.58 41.51 27.98
CA SER A 780 30.86 41.79 26.57
C SER A 780 31.37 40.57 25.80
N VAL A 781 32.20 39.74 26.43
CA VAL A 781 32.78 38.51 25.88
C VAL A 781 31.76 37.38 25.94
N ALA A 782 31.04 37.27 27.07
CA ALA A 782 29.93 36.35 27.25
C ALA A 782 28.90 36.53 26.12
N LYS A 783 28.50 37.77 25.80
CA LYS A 783 27.52 38.04 24.73
C LYS A 783 27.97 37.57 23.33
N SER A 784 29.27 37.55 23.03
CA SER A 784 29.75 37.18 21.68
C SER A 784 29.92 35.67 21.47
N GLY A 785 30.10 34.89 22.54
CA GLY A 785 30.34 33.45 22.46
C GLY A 785 29.26 32.60 23.12
N TYR A 786 28.17 33.21 23.60
CA TYR A 786 27.10 32.53 24.33
C TYR A 786 26.29 31.60 23.43
N VAL A 787 26.15 30.34 23.86
CA VAL A 787 25.26 29.36 23.26
C VAL A 787 24.54 28.61 24.37
N CYS A 788 23.22 28.47 24.25
CA CYS A 788 22.40 27.62 25.12
C CYS A 788 22.10 26.32 24.37
N TYR A 789 22.57 25.19 24.90
CA TYR A 789 22.35 23.88 24.29
C TYR A 789 22.07 22.85 25.39
N ASN A 790 21.05 22.00 25.20
CA ASN A 790 20.58 21.04 26.22
C ASN A 790 20.34 21.64 27.61
N ASN A 791 19.77 22.86 27.65
CA ASN A 791 19.51 23.64 28.87
C ASN A 791 20.77 24.02 29.68
N ASN A 792 21.97 23.92 29.09
CA ASN A 792 23.23 24.37 29.68
C ASN A 792 23.82 25.55 28.88
N ILE A 793 24.48 26.47 29.58
CA ILE A 793 25.17 27.61 28.96
C ILE A 793 26.62 27.26 28.65
N TYR A 794 27.02 27.51 27.41
CA TYR A 794 28.39 27.37 26.90
C TYR A 794 28.93 28.69 26.37
N TYR A 795 30.25 28.90 26.47
CA TYR A 795 30.93 30.10 25.96
C TYR A 795 32.11 29.75 25.06
N LEU A 796 32.04 30.10 23.78
CA LEU A 796 33.19 30.04 22.87
C LEU A 796 34.07 31.28 23.04
N VAL A 797 35.28 31.11 23.57
CA VAL A 797 36.17 32.21 23.98
C VAL A 797 37.65 31.90 23.71
N ASP A 798 38.47 32.94 23.71
CA ASP A 798 39.94 32.82 23.75
C ASP A 798 40.40 32.94 25.22
N VAL A 799 41.04 31.90 25.75
CA VAL A 799 41.50 31.87 27.14
C VAL A 799 43.01 32.04 27.22
N VAL A 800 43.45 33.21 27.69
CA VAL A 800 44.87 33.53 27.88
C VAL A 800 45.34 33.20 29.29
N SER A 801 44.51 33.46 30.30
CA SER A 801 44.78 33.04 31.69
C SER A 801 43.50 32.94 32.49
N LEU A 802 43.35 31.89 33.28
CA LEU A 802 42.24 31.72 34.24
C LEU A 802 42.66 31.98 35.69
N GLU A 803 43.94 32.35 35.91
CA GLU A 803 44.49 32.64 37.23
C GLU A 803 44.16 34.04 37.71
N SER A 804 43.75 34.14 38.98
CA SER A 804 43.73 35.40 39.71
C SER A 804 44.95 35.44 40.64
N SER A 805 46.02 36.15 40.27
CA SER A 805 47.23 36.22 41.08
C SER A 805 47.44 37.64 41.62
N CYS A 806 47.76 37.75 42.90
CA CYS A 806 47.97 39.03 43.56
C CYS A 806 49.36 39.12 44.15
N GLU A 807 50.21 39.95 43.56
CA GLU A 807 51.55 40.20 44.08
C GLU A 807 51.57 41.44 44.97
N SER A 808 52.28 41.35 46.10
CA SER A 808 52.51 42.50 46.96
C SER A 808 53.57 43.39 46.30
N ASN A 809 53.23 44.64 46.02
CA ASN A 809 54.19 45.60 45.50
C ASN A 809 55.06 46.17 46.63
N SER A 810 56.23 46.70 46.26
CA SER A 810 57.22 47.25 47.18
C SER A 810 56.76 48.49 47.97
N GLN A 811 55.54 48.97 47.75
CA GLN A 811 54.92 50.12 48.42
C GLN A 811 53.77 49.73 49.35
N GLY A 812 53.52 48.43 49.55
CA GLY A 812 52.46 47.91 50.43
C GLY A 812 51.07 47.86 49.80
N GLY A 813 50.97 48.05 48.48
CA GLY A 813 49.76 47.79 47.69
C GLY A 813 49.77 46.40 47.07
N GLN A 814 48.59 45.87 46.74
CA GLN A 814 48.43 44.55 46.12
C GLN A 814 48.10 44.75 44.64
N LEU A 815 48.94 44.23 43.75
CA LEU A 815 48.71 44.19 42.29
C LEU A 815 48.09 42.84 41.96
N CYS A 816 46.78 42.83 41.74
CA CYS A 816 46.06 41.65 41.30
C CYS A 816 45.96 41.63 39.77
N ARG A 817 46.32 40.51 39.16
CA ARG A 817 46.02 40.17 37.78
C ARG A 817 44.73 39.37 37.80
N ASP A 818 43.72 39.89 37.11
CA ASP A 818 42.46 39.20 36.91
C ASP A 818 42.59 38.18 35.76
N PRO A 819 41.71 37.16 35.71
CA PRO A 819 41.59 36.27 34.57
C PRO A 819 41.47 37.04 33.24
N ASP A 820 42.19 36.58 32.22
CA ASP A 820 42.26 37.18 30.89
C ASP A 820 41.56 36.26 29.89
N VAL A 821 40.25 36.50 29.72
CA VAL A 821 39.39 35.82 28.75
C VAL A 821 38.89 36.83 27.72
N ARG A 822 39.16 36.54 26.45
CA ARG A 822 38.98 37.47 25.33
C ARG A 822 37.99 36.93 24.30
N LYS A 823 37.57 37.81 23.39
CA LYS A 823 36.80 37.41 22.20
C LYS A 823 37.74 36.80 21.18
N LEU A 824 37.30 35.72 20.55
CA LEU A 824 38.01 35.20 19.38
C LEU A 824 37.92 36.19 18.21
N PRO A 825 39.02 36.43 17.49
CA PRO A 825 39.00 37.24 16.29
C PRO A 825 37.99 36.70 15.28
N GLY A 826 37.16 37.59 14.73
CA GLY A 826 36.17 37.23 13.71
C GLY A 826 34.90 36.55 14.23
N ILE A 827 34.77 36.28 15.54
CA ILE A 827 33.61 35.56 16.10
C ILE A 827 32.26 36.22 15.79
N SER A 828 32.23 37.55 15.65
CA SER A 828 31.01 38.31 15.30
C SER A 828 30.57 38.14 13.84
N ALA A 829 31.43 37.59 12.96
CA ALA A 829 31.10 37.29 11.57
C ALA A 829 30.54 35.86 11.39
N LEU A 830 30.42 35.09 12.48
CA LEU A 830 29.84 33.75 12.52
C LEU A 830 28.33 33.86 12.86
N ASP A 831 27.61 34.62 12.05
CA ASP A 831 26.17 34.91 12.21
C ASP A 831 25.30 34.22 11.15
N GLY A 832 25.90 33.36 10.33
CA GLY A 832 25.23 32.67 9.22
C GLY A 832 25.19 33.44 7.90
N SER A 833 25.72 34.67 7.84
CA SER A 833 25.74 35.50 6.61
C SER A 833 27.01 35.36 5.77
N SER A 834 28.09 34.85 6.35
CA SER A 834 29.42 34.71 5.75
C SER A 834 30.00 33.32 6.03
N TRP A 835 31.14 32.97 5.42
CA TRP A 835 31.88 31.72 5.73
C TRP A 835 31.03 30.46 5.57
N GLY A 836 30.36 30.29 4.42
CA GLY A 836 29.48 29.14 4.17
C GLY A 836 28.22 29.11 5.06
N GLY A 837 27.93 30.17 5.81
CA GLY A 837 26.80 30.22 6.73
C GLY A 837 27.05 29.53 8.07
N VAL A 838 28.31 29.38 8.48
CA VAL A 838 28.71 28.89 9.81
C VAL A 838 28.28 29.89 10.89
N THR A 839 27.71 29.39 11.99
CA THR A 839 27.34 30.17 13.17
C THR A 839 28.18 29.82 14.40
N VAL A 840 28.23 30.71 15.40
CA VAL A 840 28.82 30.39 16.72
C VAL A 840 28.15 29.17 17.35
N GLU A 841 26.83 29.03 17.17
CA GLU A 841 26.06 27.89 17.66
C GLU A 841 26.51 26.59 17.00
N ASP A 842 26.74 26.58 15.68
CA ASP A 842 27.21 25.41 14.95
C ASP A 842 28.53 24.88 15.51
N LEU A 843 29.50 25.77 15.79
CA LEU A 843 30.80 25.39 16.34
C LEU A 843 30.71 24.91 17.79
N VAL A 844 29.89 25.57 18.62
CA VAL A 844 29.74 25.17 20.03
C VAL A 844 29.03 23.83 20.15
N VAL A 845 27.92 23.66 19.44
CA VAL A 845 27.17 22.39 19.47
C VAL A 845 28.02 21.25 18.91
N GLY A 846 28.71 21.47 17.78
CA GLY A 846 29.63 20.46 17.23
C GLY A 846 30.74 20.05 18.19
N ALA A 847 31.36 21.02 18.87
CA ALA A 847 32.40 20.76 19.86
C ALA A 847 31.85 20.02 21.09
N VAL A 848 30.68 20.40 21.61
CA VAL A 848 30.04 19.75 22.76
C VAL A 848 29.61 18.33 22.44
N ASN A 849 29.03 18.09 21.26
CA ASN A 849 28.67 16.75 20.81
C ASN A 849 29.93 15.86 20.66
N THR A 850 31.01 16.41 20.10
CA THR A 850 32.32 15.73 20.01
C THR A 850 32.86 15.36 21.39
N TRP A 851 32.85 16.30 22.33
CA TRP A 851 33.31 16.09 23.70
C TRP A 851 32.49 15.05 24.46
N THR A 852 31.16 15.06 24.28
CA THR A 852 30.22 14.15 24.94
C THR A 852 30.41 12.71 24.46
N GLN A 853 30.58 12.51 23.15
CA GLN A 853 30.72 11.16 22.57
C GLN A 853 32.11 10.56 22.81
N MET A 854 33.16 11.39 22.88
CA MET A 854 34.56 10.94 23.01
C MET A 854 35.10 10.87 24.44
N GLY A 855 34.22 10.92 25.45
CA GLY A 855 34.58 10.72 26.85
C GLY A 855 35.61 11.73 27.37
N ASN A 856 35.40 13.02 27.10
CA ASN A 856 36.28 14.14 27.50
C ASN A 856 37.65 14.19 26.81
N THR A 857 37.77 13.67 25.58
CA THR A 857 38.97 13.85 24.75
C THR A 857 38.64 14.64 23.49
N SER A 858 39.63 15.38 22.95
CA SER A 858 39.53 16.08 21.66
C SER A 858 40.14 15.27 20.51
N ALA A 859 40.11 13.93 20.59
CA ALA A 859 40.69 13.04 19.59
C ALA A 859 39.88 13.04 18.28
N PHE A 860 40.46 12.55 17.18
CA PHE A 860 39.72 12.32 15.93
C PHE A 860 38.84 11.07 16.08
N LEU A 861 37.65 11.07 15.44
CA LEU A 861 36.69 9.97 15.48
C LEU A 861 37.25 8.78 14.71
N ASP A 862 37.04 7.56 15.25
CA ASP A 862 37.34 6.33 14.53
C ASP A 862 36.30 6.15 13.41
N PRO A 863 36.68 6.23 12.13
CA PRO A 863 35.73 6.18 11.01
C PRO A 863 34.95 4.86 10.93
N SER A 864 35.30 3.84 11.73
CA SER A 864 34.60 2.56 11.78
C SER A 864 33.35 2.53 12.68
N ASP A 865 33.03 3.63 13.37
CA ASP A 865 31.83 3.71 14.22
C ASP A 865 30.60 4.17 13.43
N ILE A 866 29.80 3.20 12.97
CA ILE A 866 28.62 3.39 12.11
C ILE A 866 27.57 4.32 12.76
N GLY A 867 27.48 4.34 14.10
CA GLY A 867 26.54 5.23 14.82
C GLY A 867 26.86 6.71 14.66
N ALA A 868 28.11 7.06 14.35
CA ALA A 868 28.50 8.44 14.09
C ALA A 868 27.98 8.94 12.72
N LEU A 869 27.81 8.05 11.74
CA LEU A 869 27.36 8.40 10.38
C LEU A 869 25.88 8.81 10.34
N ASP A 870 25.04 8.25 11.22
CA ASP A 870 23.63 8.65 11.38
C ASP A 870 23.50 10.06 11.99
N ASP A 871 24.29 10.37 13.01
CA ASP A 871 24.33 11.71 13.62
C ASP A 871 24.82 12.77 12.63
N ILE A 872 25.76 12.39 11.75
CA ILE A 872 26.28 13.22 10.65
C ILE A 872 25.19 13.62 9.67
N TYR A 873 24.31 12.69 9.33
CA TYR A 873 23.19 12.93 8.43
C TYR A 873 22.22 13.97 9.00
N ASP A 874 21.88 13.89 10.28
CA ASP A 874 20.88 14.76 10.92
C ASP A 874 21.45 16.12 11.36
N GLN A 875 22.75 16.20 11.69
CA GLN A 875 23.32 17.37 12.38
C GLN A 875 24.42 18.11 11.59
N GLY A 876 24.96 17.55 10.50
CA GLY A 876 25.95 18.21 9.63
C GLY A 876 27.20 18.65 10.41
N ILE A 877 27.55 19.95 10.37
CA ILE A 877 28.67 20.53 11.13
C ILE A 877 28.54 20.35 12.66
N ARG A 878 27.32 20.17 13.18
CA ARG A 878 27.06 19.99 14.62
C ARG A 878 27.29 18.57 15.10
N SER A 879 27.63 17.66 14.19
CA SER A 879 27.85 16.25 14.52
C SER A 879 29.14 16.07 15.28
N ALA A 880 29.17 15.08 16.16
CA ALA A 880 30.36 14.73 16.90
C ALA A 880 31.50 14.32 15.93
N GLY A 881 32.72 14.77 16.22
CA GLY A 881 33.91 14.52 15.40
C GLY A 881 34.17 15.50 14.27
N VAL A 882 33.28 16.48 14.02
CA VAL A 882 33.44 17.48 12.94
C VAL A 882 34.14 18.75 13.41
N VAL A 883 33.78 19.26 14.60
CA VAL A 883 34.36 20.50 15.16
C VAL A 883 35.32 20.17 16.30
N HIS A 884 36.61 20.41 16.08
CA HIS A 884 37.66 20.12 17.06
C HIS A 884 38.05 21.36 17.87
N ILE A 885 37.16 21.78 18.76
CA ILE A 885 37.44 22.82 19.77
C ILE A 885 37.40 22.15 21.15
N PRO A 886 38.42 22.34 22.01
CA PRO A 886 38.40 21.81 23.37
C PRO A 886 37.19 22.31 24.16
N VAL A 887 36.55 21.41 24.91
CA VAL A 887 35.41 21.73 25.79
C VAL A 887 35.78 21.37 27.22
N GLY A 888 35.48 22.25 28.17
CA GLY A 888 35.72 21.96 29.58
C GLY A 888 35.17 23.01 30.54
N THR A 889 35.08 22.64 31.81
CA THR A 889 34.75 23.58 32.88
C THR A 889 35.94 24.48 33.22
N ILE A 890 35.72 25.61 33.90
CA ILE A 890 36.81 26.49 34.38
C ILE A 890 37.88 25.72 35.19
N SER A 891 37.50 24.68 35.92
CA SER A 891 38.45 23.90 36.73
C SER A 891 39.26 22.89 35.91
N GLU A 892 38.72 22.41 34.80
CA GLU A 892 39.41 21.50 33.87
C GLU A 892 40.34 22.28 32.96
N LEU A 893 39.86 23.38 32.37
CA LEU A 893 40.66 24.25 31.51
C LEU A 893 41.84 24.88 32.26
N LYS A 894 41.70 25.18 33.56
CA LYS A 894 42.83 25.61 34.41
C LYS A 894 43.97 24.60 34.45
N LYS A 895 43.67 23.30 34.45
CA LYS A 895 44.69 22.24 34.50
C LYS A 895 45.36 21.96 33.16
N GLU A 896 44.73 22.37 32.06
CA GLU A 896 45.24 22.19 30.70
C GLU A 896 46.08 23.39 30.21
N ILE A 897 45.83 24.58 30.77
CA ILE A 897 46.50 25.84 30.41
C ILE A 897 47.77 26.09 31.24
N ASP A 898 47.86 25.51 32.45
CA ASP A 898 49.07 25.48 33.31
C ASP A 898 50.02 24.34 32.91
#